data_AF-A0A8T7EBF3-F1
#
_entry.id   AF-A0A8T7EBF3-F1
#
_cell.length_a   1.000
_cell.length_b   1.000
_cell.length_c   1.000
_cell.angle_alpha   90.00
_cell.angle_beta   90.00
_cell.angle_gamma   90.00
#
_symmetry.space_group_name_H-M   'P 1'
#
loop_
_entity.id
_entity.type
_entity.pdbx_description
1 polymer ?
#
loop_
_entity_poly.entity_id
_entity_poly.type
_entity_poly.pdbx_seq_one_letter_code
_entity_poly.pdbx_strand_id
1 'polypeptide(L)'
;MSIITDLQEKRQSAGGRPRSAKNGNNRHGVAHQNVIFGRYFTLLVAVFLLFGFLLVGCNTGDAAAAVTPTPAADTQPNEETATDTAVAESATFPLTIEHKFGSTTIPAPPERVVVIGYNDQDAVVALGVTPLAVRYWFGDTEDAIFPWADDDLVGENPAVLNMPFGELNYELILSFNPDLIIGVYSGITAEEYELLTQIAPTLAQTADYNDYGMPWQEATALIGAALGKTAVAAEVIAGVEASFAQARAAHPEFEGKSFVVAAGRGSSGNYAIFSTQDARTRYFTNLGFAPPTDLDELTGDSFYAELSQERVDLLDRDLIIFTQASYLENGADSILSDPLLAQLNAMKEGRYVILTEELDGAFSFSSVLSLPYVTEQLAPQLAAALGGGDTAVSSDTADTRTLTDALGREVTIPANPQRVVALSEIDLDSLVALGIIPVGAPNGRGQTTLPTYLLPQIEGKTTSIGPLGEPDFETILTLEPDLIVYSDPYGPLAEMIPELEQIAPVVVPYVDTGDWHWKSVLLAIAEAMGKAAEAEEWMATYDAQTAVLGAQLSADLRQVSIVRWMADGPRILLANAFSSQVLSDIGFERPAYQLDLAGTHPVHTDVISMEQVDLVDADIIFAGGLNPEGDVAMQEALENPLVQTLSAVQNNRLFTVDGLAWSSTGGPMAAMQVLADVAEALGTETAVAESTTFPVTIEHKFGSTTIPAAPERVITIGYSEQDPVLALGVVPIAVRDWFGDQPYGVWPWGQDALGSATPELLQMPHGELNFELIASLDPDLLVATHSGITEEEYNMLSQIAPTLAQPGEYPDFGVPWQIQTQLIGRALGREELANELVAAVETQIAAANEANDGFGGATVAWVTPAEEAGQYWVVGENTPPLRFLTGLGLTYDPAISEVVGDLDSAQISSERLDLLDVDVLIVRADTPGELAAILDDPLFSQLAVVQDGRVIPFVGNDPVYGALSFSTVLSLPYALDALVEQIGTAVK
;
A
#
# COMPACT_ATOMS: atom_id res chain seq x y z
N MET A 1 -0.41 -12.92 -42.13
CA MET A 1 -0.84 -14.30 -42.48
C MET A 1 0.32 -15.25 -42.87
N SER A 2 1.54 -15.10 -42.33
CA SER A 2 2.66 -16.04 -42.60
C SER A 2 3.51 -16.40 -41.38
N ILE A 3 3.11 -15.99 -40.17
CA ILE A 3 3.89 -16.23 -38.94
C ILE A 3 3.15 -17.16 -37.96
N ILE A 4 1.81 -17.23 -38.02
CA ILE A 4 0.98 -18.06 -37.12
C ILE A 4 1.04 -19.56 -37.47
N THR A 5 1.39 -19.92 -38.70
CA THR A 5 1.49 -21.33 -39.12
C THR A 5 2.72 -22.05 -38.54
N ASP A 6 3.78 -21.32 -38.16
CA ASP A 6 5.08 -21.90 -37.80
C ASP A 6 5.14 -22.39 -36.34
N LEU A 7 4.20 -21.96 -35.50
CA LEU A 7 4.13 -22.35 -34.08
C LEU A 7 3.25 -23.59 -33.84
N GLN A 8 2.31 -23.92 -34.74
CA GLN A 8 1.46 -25.11 -34.61
C GLN A 8 2.16 -26.42 -35.03
N GLU A 9 3.17 -26.38 -35.91
CA GLU A 9 3.86 -27.59 -36.37
C GLU A 9 4.81 -28.21 -35.33
N LYS A 10 5.25 -27.47 -34.30
CA LYS A 10 6.15 -28.01 -33.25
C LYS A 10 5.47 -28.81 -32.15
N ARG A 11 4.13 -28.81 -32.05
CA ARG A 11 3.39 -29.56 -31.01
C ARG A 11 2.98 -30.99 -31.40
N GLN A 12 3.09 -31.40 -32.67
CA GLN A 12 2.57 -32.72 -33.12
C GLN A 12 3.58 -33.88 -33.26
N SER A 13 4.87 -33.70 -32.97
CA SER A 13 5.83 -34.83 -33.07
C SER A 13 6.61 -35.08 -31.79
N ALA A 14 6.05 -35.90 -30.88
CA ALA A 14 6.74 -37.03 -30.24
C ALA A 14 6.01 -37.51 -28.97
N GLY A 15 5.06 -38.44 -29.14
CA GLY A 15 4.62 -39.34 -28.08
C GLY A 15 5.05 -40.77 -28.38
N GLY A 16 5.78 -41.44 -27.47
CA GLY A 16 6.03 -42.88 -27.53
C GLY A 16 7.17 -43.44 -26.66
N ARG A 17 6.82 -43.94 -25.46
CA ARG A 17 7.58 -44.68 -24.39
C ARG A 17 8.33 -45.97 -24.86
N PRO A 18 9.16 -46.74 -24.06
CA PRO A 18 9.15 -46.90 -22.58
C PRO A 18 10.48 -47.18 -21.78
N ARG A 19 10.36 -47.02 -20.44
CA ARG A 19 11.08 -47.58 -19.24
C ARG A 19 12.42 -48.32 -19.37
N SER A 20 13.42 -47.91 -18.54
CA SER A 20 14.17 -48.79 -17.60
C SER A 20 15.02 -47.99 -16.60
N ALA A 21 15.03 -48.43 -15.34
CA ALA A 21 15.75 -47.86 -14.20
C ALA A 21 17.28 -48.06 -14.24
N LYS A 22 18.02 -47.11 -13.63
CA LYS A 22 19.13 -47.34 -12.67
C LYS A 22 19.72 -46.04 -12.11
N ASN A 23 20.00 -46.08 -10.80
CA ASN A 23 20.63 -45.08 -9.94
C ASN A 23 21.87 -44.34 -10.49
N GLY A 24 22.03 -43.09 -10.06
CA GLY A 24 23.30 -42.37 -10.04
C GLY A 24 23.16 -40.96 -9.42
N ASN A 25 23.71 -40.78 -8.21
CA ASN A 25 23.89 -39.50 -7.52
C ASN A 25 24.69 -38.47 -8.34
N ASN A 26 24.33 -37.18 -8.22
CA ASN A 26 25.17 -35.98 -7.97
C ASN A 26 24.38 -34.73 -8.38
N ARG A 27 23.95 -33.85 -7.45
CA ARG A 27 24.64 -32.65 -6.92
C ARG A 27 25.24 -31.71 -8.00
N HIS A 28 24.76 -30.45 -7.96
CA HIS A 28 25.22 -29.19 -8.58
C HIS A 28 24.44 -28.70 -9.81
N GLY A 29 23.86 -27.48 -9.69
CA GLY A 29 23.34 -26.73 -10.83
C GLY A 29 22.29 -25.64 -10.55
N VAL A 30 22.39 -24.85 -9.49
CA VAL A 30 21.64 -23.57 -9.37
C VAL A 30 22.68 -22.48 -9.09
N ALA A 31 23.21 -21.90 -10.17
CA ALA A 31 24.00 -20.67 -10.19
C ALA A 31 24.27 -20.32 -11.66
N HIS A 32 23.31 -19.68 -12.33
CA HIS A 32 23.55 -18.84 -13.50
C HIS A 32 22.28 -18.09 -13.88
N GLN A 33 22.09 -16.91 -13.28
CA GLN A 33 21.37 -15.81 -13.93
C GLN A 33 21.83 -14.41 -13.46
N ASN A 34 22.55 -14.27 -12.34
CA ASN A 34 23.09 -12.97 -11.88
C ASN A 34 24.54 -12.67 -12.33
N VAL A 35 24.87 -12.87 -13.62
CA VAL A 35 26.19 -12.46 -14.17
C VAL A 35 26.04 -11.88 -15.57
N ILE A 36 25.25 -10.81 -15.74
CA ILE A 36 25.27 -10.00 -16.98
C ILE A 36 25.35 -8.48 -16.71
N PHE A 37 25.04 -7.98 -15.52
CA PHE A 37 25.11 -6.52 -15.24
C PHE A 37 26.52 -5.97 -14.92
N GLY A 38 27.46 -6.81 -14.48
CA GLY A 38 28.82 -6.37 -14.07
C GLY A 38 29.84 -6.14 -15.20
N ARG A 39 29.43 -6.15 -16.48
CA ARG A 39 30.38 -6.15 -17.63
C ARG A 39 30.37 -4.90 -18.51
N TYR A 40 29.50 -3.92 -18.27
CA TYR A 40 29.50 -2.66 -19.01
C TYR A 40 30.16 -1.48 -18.29
N PHE A 41 30.47 -1.60 -16.98
CA PHE A 41 31.04 -0.51 -16.19
C PHE A 41 32.59 -0.43 -16.23
N THR A 42 33.28 -1.48 -16.69
CA THR A 42 34.76 -1.56 -16.66
C THR A 42 35.45 -1.14 -17.97
N LEU A 43 34.79 -0.40 -18.87
CA LEU A 43 35.34 -0.07 -20.19
C LEU A 43 35.50 1.43 -20.52
N LEU A 44 35.35 2.34 -19.54
CA LEU A 44 35.54 3.79 -19.77
C LEU A 44 36.68 4.46 -18.99
N VAL A 45 37.44 3.72 -18.16
CA VAL A 45 38.54 4.28 -17.35
C VAL A 45 39.94 4.07 -17.97
N ALA A 46 40.05 3.59 -19.22
CA ALA A 46 41.33 3.17 -19.80
C ALA A 46 41.85 3.97 -21.03
N VAL A 47 41.46 5.23 -21.26
CA VAL A 47 41.85 5.96 -22.49
C VAL A 47 42.66 7.26 -22.32
N PHE A 48 42.89 7.81 -21.12
CA PHE A 48 43.64 9.08 -21.01
C PHE A 48 44.83 9.07 -20.03
N LEU A 49 45.84 8.23 -20.30
CA LEU A 49 47.22 8.46 -19.85
C LEU A 49 48.23 7.85 -20.83
N LEU A 50 48.81 8.68 -21.70
CA LEU A 50 50.21 8.66 -22.21
C LEU A 50 50.33 9.17 -23.66
N PHE A 51 50.68 10.45 -23.83
CA PHE A 51 51.74 10.87 -24.74
C PHE A 51 52.29 12.23 -24.29
N GLY A 52 53.60 12.30 -24.08
CA GLY A 52 54.29 13.44 -23.48
C GLY A 52 55.21 14.23 -24.40
N PHE A 53 55.56 15.42 -23.88
CA PHE A 53 56.83 16.16 -23.92
C PHE A 53 57.23 17.09 -25.11
N LEU A 54 57.59 18.32 -24.66
CA LEU A 54 58.67 19.28 -25.05
C LEU A 54 58.37 20.42 -26.04
N LEU A 55 58.35 21.68 -25.56
CA LEU A 55 59.51 22.62 -25.48
C LEU A 55 59.15 24.08 -25.06
N VAL A 56 59.73 24.52 -23.93
CA VAL A 56 60.45 25.79 -23.60
C VAL A 56 59.98 27.16 -24.11
N GLY A 57 59.89 28.14 -23.17
CA GLY A 57 60.22 29.55 -23.43
C GLY A 57 59.84 30.64 -22.41
N CYS A 58 60.70 30.87 -21.39
CA CYS A 58 61.08 32.14 -20.70
C CYS A 58 60.01 33.02 -19.96
N ASN A 59 60.12 33.19 -18.61
CA ASN A 59 60.87 34.21 -17.83
C ASN A 59 59.96 35.43 -17.47
N THR A 60 59.82 36.02 -16.28
CA THR A 60 60.70 36.28 -15.10
C THR A 60 59.84 36.94 -14.00
N GLY A 61 60.19 36.82 -12.70
CA GLY A 61 59.74 37.78 -11.67
C GLY A 61 59.75 37.30 -10.22
N ASP A 62 60.89 37.49 -9.53
CA ASP A 62 61.20 37.18 -8.12
C ASP A 62 60.26 37.80 -7.06
N ALA A 63 60.06 37.13 -5.91
CA ALA A 63 60.84 37.38 -4.69
C ALA A 63 60.29 36.63 -3.46
N ALA A 64 61.19 35.91 -2.77
CA ALA A 64 60.98 35.24 -1.51
C ALA A 64 61.42 36.11 -0.32
N ALA A 65 60.81 35.92 0.86
CA ALA A 65 61.52 35.94 2.15
C ALA A 65 60.63 35.39 3.29
N ALA A 66 61.11 34.32 3.93
CA ALA A 66 60.59 33.74 5.17
C ALA A 66 61.34 34.31 6.38
N VAL A 67 60.67 34.57 7.51
CA VAL A 67 61.20 34.47 8.89
C VAL A 67 60.05 34.33 9.91
N THR A 68 60.08 33.28 10.74
CA THR A 68 59.49 33.16 12.11
C THR A 68 60.67 33.01 13.12
N PRO A 69 60.58 33.15 14.48
CA PRO A 69 59.45 32.82 15.39
C PRO A 69 59.23 33.69 16.70
N THR A 70 58.00 33.59 17.29
CA THR A 70 57.49 33.50 18.73
C THR A 70 58.09 34.42 19.85
N PRO A 71 57.43 34.76 21.02
CA PRO A 71 56.32 34.07 21.71
C PRO A 71 55.21 34.86 22.49
N ALA A 72 54.24 34.06 22.95
CA ALA A 72 53.07 34.20 23.85
C ALA A 72 52.96 35.33 24.91
N ALA A 73 51.71 35.81 25.16
CA ALA A 73 50.94 35.61 26.42
C ALA A 73 49.61 36.41 26.49
N ASP A 74 48.54 35.68 26.85
CA ASP A 74 47.42 35.98 27.77
C ASP A 74 46.32 37.05 27.59
N THR A 75 45.12 36.59 28.00
CA THR A 75 43.92 37.25 28.60
C THR A 75 42.80 37.85 27.74
N GLN A 76 41.78 37.00 27.54
CA GLN A 76 40.31 37.13 27.71
C GLN A 76 39.48 38.36 27.23
N PRO A 77 38.19 38.13 26.88
CA PRO A 77 37.45 38.86 25.87
C PRO A 77 36.60 40.01 26.44
N ASN A 78 36.50 41.10 25.68
CA ASN A 78 35.60 42.21 25.99
C ASN A 78 34.18 41.88 25.50
N GLU A 79 33.24 41.89 26.43
CA GLU A 79 31.81 42.07 26.17
C GLU A 79 31.57 43.42 25.47
N GLU A 80 30.87 43.40 24.34
CA GLU A 80 30.11 44.56 23.88
C GLU A 80 28.71 44.06 23.49
N THR A 81 27.75 44.33 24.38
CA THR A 81 26.33 44.09 24.16
C THR A 81 25.73 45.26 23.40
N ALA A 82 25.00 44.92 22.33
CA ALA A 82 23.83 45.60 21.78
C ALA A 82 23.95 47.09 21.36
N THR A 83 23.88 47.34 20.06
CA THR A 83 22.65 47.83 19.37
C THR A 83 22.98 48.11 17.90
N ASP A 84 22.43 47.31 16.98
CA ASP A 84 21.55 47.83 15.93
C ASP A 84 20.86 46.64 15.25
N THR A 85 19.56 46.49 15.50
CA THR A 85 18.66 45.67 14.68
C THR A 85 18.62 46.30 13.29
N ALA A 86 19.50 45.83 12.41
CA ALA A 86 19.35 46.03 10.98
C ALA A 86 18.09 45.29 10.56
N VAL A 87 17.02 46.05 10.34
CA VAL A 87 15.83 45.61 9.61
C VAL A 87 16.34 45.02 8.29
N ALA A 88 16.14 43.72 8.08
CA ALA A 88 16.54 43.03 6.86
C ALA A 88 15.96 43.79 5.66
N GLU A 89 16.84 44.43 4.87
CA GLU A 89 16.42 45.09 3.63
C GLU A 89 15.82 44.02 2.70
N SER A 90 14.56 44.20 2.30
CA SER A 90 13.91 43.40 1.27
C SER A 90 14.78 43.41 0.01
N ALA A 91 15.12 42.24 -0.53
CA ALA A 91 15.89 42.15 -1.76
C ALA A 91 15.25 42.99 -2.87
N THR A 92 16.05 43.82 -3.54
CA THR A 92 15.58 44.67 -4.64
C THR A 92 15.98 44.03 -5.96
N PHE A 93 15.01 43.85 -6.86
CA PHE A 93 15.23 43.27 -8.18
C PHE A 93 15.51 44.37 -9.23
N PRO A 94 16.35 44.13 -10.26
CA PRO A 94 17.04 42.88 -10.55
C PRO A 94 18.14 42.55 -9.52
N LEU A 95 18.20 41.30 -9.09
CA LEU A 95 19.15 40.79 -8.10
C LEU A 95 20.21 39.93 -8.79
N THR A 96 21.48 40.20 -8.55
CA THR A 96 22.59 39.36 -9.04
C THR A 96 23.21 38.60 -7.87
N ILE A 97 23.28 37.28 -7.99
CA ILE A 97 23.84 36.37 -6.99
C ILE A 97 25.09 35.70 -7.59
N GLU A 98 26.21 35.78 -6.88
CA GLU A 98 27.45 35.07 -7.22
C GLU A 98 27.42 33.64 -6.65
N HIS A 99 27.88 32.67 -7.43
CA HIS A 99 27.90 31.25 -7.07
C HIS A 99 29.06 30.51 -7.79
N LYS A 100 29.21 29.20 -7.60
CA LYS A 100 30.41 28.45 -8.06
C LYS A 100 30.69 28.47 -9.57
N PHE A 101 29.71 28.88 -10.38
CA PHE A 101 29.79 28.94 -11.84
C PHE A 101 29.82 30.37 -12.42
N GLY A 102 29.95 31.38 -11.57
CA GLY A 102 29.89 32.80 -11.97
C GLY A 102 28.76 33.50 -11.23
N SER A 103 27.81 34.06 -11.97
CA SER A 103 26.64 34.70 -11.36
C SER A 103 25.37 34.56 -12.17
N THR A 104 24.26 34.60 -11.45
CA THR A 104 22.90 34.57 -11.97
C THR A 104 22.21 35.87 -11.65
N THR A 105 21.62 36.50 -12.68
CA THR A 105 20.80 37.71 -12.50
C THR A 105 19.33 37.36 -12.61
N ILE A 106 18.60 37.56 -11.52
CA ILE A 106 17.18 37.34 -11.41
C ILE A 106 16.49 38.69 -11.65
N PRO A 107 15.73 38.86 -12.75
CA PRO A 107 15.27 40.17 -13.21
C PRO A 107 14.13 40.76 -12.36
N ALA A 108 13.29 39.90 -11.80
CA ALA A 108 12.08 40.23 -11.02
C ALA A 108 11.85 39.13 -9.97
N PRO A 109 10.99 39.36 -8.95
CA PRO A 109 10.59 38.28 -8.05
C PRO A 109 10.05 37.09 -8.86
N PRO A 110 10.60 35.87 -8.69
CA PRO A 110 10.22 34.70 -9.47
C PRO A 110 8.83 34.20 -9.04
N GLU A 111 8.02 33.80 -10.02
CA GLU A 111 6.68 33.23 -9.82
C GLU A 111 6.62 31.75 -10.26
N ARG A 112 7.59 31.28 -11.05
CA ARG A 112 7.62 29.96 -11.69
C ARG A 112 8.91 29.24 -11.35
N VAL A 113 8.98 28.71 -10.14
CA VAL A 113 10.18 28.11 -9.56
C VAL A 113 10.21 26.60 -9.83
N VAL A 114 11.25 26.10 -10.48
CA VAL A 114 11.53 24.66 -10.57
C VAL A 114 12.72 24.31 -9.68
N VAL A 115 12.59 23.26 -8.87
CA VAL A 115 13.62 22.82 -7.94
C VAL A 115 14.24 21.51 -8.43
N ILE A 116 15.55 21.53 -8.66
CA ILE A 116 16.34 20.37 -9.12
C ILE A 116 17.35 19.89 -8.08
N GLY A 117 17.49 20.60 -6.95
CA GLY A 117 18.25 20.13 -5.80
C GLY A 117 17.51 19.00 -5.07
N TYR A 118 18.26 18.17 -4.36
CA TYR A 118 17.72 16.99 -3.69
C TYR A 118 16.94 17.33 -2.41
N ASN A 119 17.25 18.43 -1.73
CA ASN A 119 16.54 18.87 -0.52
C ASN A 119 16.16 20.37 -0.54
N ASP A 120 16.34 21.03 -1.68
CA ASP A 120 16.13 22.47 -1.81
C ASP A 120 14.64 22.85 -1.70
N GLN A 121 13.73 21.90 -1.95
CA GLN A 121 12.29 22.14 -1.93
C GLN A 121 11.79 22.56 -0.54
N ASP A 122 12.34 21.99 0.53
CA ASP A 122 11.95 22.33 1.90
C ASP A 122 12.25 23.80 2.20
N ALA A 123 13.35 24.35 1.68
CA ALA A 123 13.64 25.77 1.82
C ALA A 123 12.68 26.65 1.02
N VAL A 124 12.24 26.20 -0.16
CA VAL A 124 11.27 26.94 -0.98
C VAL A 124 9.89 26.95 -0.31
N VAL A 125 9.45 25.78 0.17
CA VAL A 125 8.18 25.58 0.90
C VAL A 125 8.16 26.38 2.20
N ALA A 126 9.21 26.32 3.02
CA ALA A 126 9.32 27.09 4.27
C ALA A 126 9.23 28.62 4.07
N LEU A 127 9.50 29.13 2.87
CA LEU A 127 9.41 30.54 2.52
C LEU A 127 8.02 30.94 1.97
N GLY A 128 7.07 30.00 2.00
CA GLY A 128 5.71 30.13 1.48
C GLY A 128 5.71 30.29 -0.04
N VAL A 129 6.55 29.53 -0.73
CA VAL A 129 6.57 29.42 -2.20
C VAL A 129 6.41 27.96 -2.56
N THR A 130 5.53 27.69 -3.52
CA THR A 130 5.26 26.33 -3.98
C THR A 130 5.95 26.12 -5.32
N PRO A 131 6.90 25.17 -5.42
CA PRO A 131 7.57 24.86 -6.68
C PRO A 131 6.57 24.37 -7.73
N LEU A 132 6.85 24.63 -9.00
CA LEU A 132 6.14 23.99 -10.12
C LEU A 132 6.52 22.51 -10.25
N ALA A 133 7.78 22.21 -9.96
CA ALA A 133 8.29 20.86 -10.00
C ALA A 133 9.48 20.69 -9.03
N VAL A 134 9.61 19.50 -8.46
CA VAL A 134 10.67 19.12 -7.51
C VAL A 134 11.35 17.84 -7.93
N ARG A 135 12.62 17.67 -7.54
CA ARG A 135 13.36 16.43 -7.81
C ARG A 135 13.05 15.36 -6.77
N TYR A 136 12.68 14.17 -7.25
CA TYR A 136 12.53 12.99 -6.40
C TYR A 136 13.84 12.21 -6.24
N TRP A 137 14.08 11.68 -5.03
CA TRP A 137 15.22 10.81 -4.77
C TRP A 137 15.06 9.82 -3.61
N PHE A 138 14.02 9.95 -2.78
CA PHE A 138 13.83 9.14 -1.57
C PHE A 138 12.34 9.11 -1.15
N GLY A 139 11.91 8.01 -0.51
CA GLY A 139 10.62 7.85 0.18
C GLY A 139 9.41 7.61 -0.73
N ASP A 140 8.40 6.87 -0.30
CA ASP A 140 7.24 6.53 -1.15
C ASP A 140 6.15 7.63 -1.16
N THR A 141 6.55 8.90 -1.29
CA THR A 141 5.65 10.08 -1.32
C THR A 141 5.32 10.50 -2.75
N GLU A 142 4.03 10.66 -3.08
CA GLU A 142 3.54 10.91 -4.45
C GLU A 142 3.99 12.24 -5.07
N ASP A 143 4.33 13.26 -4.25
CA ASP A 143 4.68 14.62 -4.68
C ASP A 143 6.10 15.06 -4.29
N ALA A 144 6.89 14.16 -3.70
CA ALA A 144 8.21 14.44 -3.13
C ALA A 144 8.21 15.61 -2.11
N ILE A 145 7.06 15.85 -1.47
CA ILE A 145 6.89 16.59 -0.22
C ILE A 145 6.69 15.54 0.87
N PHE A 146 7.45 15.68 1.96
CA PHE A 146 7.52 14.67 3.01
C PHE A 146 6.66 15.08 4.20
N PRO A 147 6.28 14.15 5.11
CA PRO A 147 5.41 14.47 6.25
C PRO A 147 5.86 15.67 7.10
N TRP A 148 7.16 15.91 7.22
CA TRP A 148 7.71 17.07 7.95
C TRP A 148 7.58 18.41 7.21
N ALA A 149 7.20 18.40 5.93
CA ALA A 149 7.06 19.58 5.08
C ALA A 149 5.63 19.80 4.56
N ASP A 150 4.74 18.82 4.75
CA ASP A 150 3.36 18.83 4.24
C ASP A 150 2.54 20.01 4.79
N ASP A 151 2.61 20.25 6.10
CA ASP A 151 1.90 21.35 6.76
C ASP A 151 2.29 22.76 6.27
N ASP A 152 3.49 22.90 5.70
CA ASP A 152 4.02 24.18 5.19
C ASP A 152 3.77 24.38 3.69
N LEU A 153 3.30 23.34 2.97
CA LEU A 153 2.97 23.43 1.55
C LEU A 153 1.69 24.26 1.35
N VAL A 154 1.75 25.25 0.46
CA VAL A 154 0.61 26.16 0.20
C VAL A 154 0.21 26.11 -1.27
N GLY A 155 -0.95 25.54 -1.59
CA GLY A 155 -1.44 25.48 -2.97
C GLY A 155 -1.35 24.08 -3.56
N GLU A 156 -1.10 23.98 -4.87
CA GLU A 156 -1.07 22.70 -5.58
C GLU A 156 0.24 21.96 -5.35
N ASN A 157 0.20 20.62 -5.36
CA ASN A 157 1.42 19.82 -5.24
C ASN A 157 2.36 20.05 -6.42
N PRO A 158 3.68 20.16 -6.19
CA PRO A 158 4.64 20.28 -7.26
C PRO A 158 4.66 19.01 -8.11
N ALA A 159 4.88 19.16 -9.42
CA ALA A 159 5.10 18.00 -10.26
C ALA A 159 6.43 17.31 -9.90
N VAL A 160 6.46 15.97 -9.94
CA VAL A 160 7.67 15.22 -9.61
C VAL A 160 8.56 15.04 -10.84
N LEU A 161 9.77 15.59 -10.78
CA LEU A 161 10.83 15.33 -11.75
C LEU A 161 11.46 13.96 -11.45
N ASN A 162 10.80 12.88 -11.87
CA ASN A 162 11.33 11.53 -11.74
C ASN A 162 12.44 11.29 -12.77
N MET A 163 13.68 11.54 -12.36
CA MET A 163 14.87 11.46 -13.21
C MET A 163 15.86 10.46 -12.60
N PRO A 164 16.58 9.66 -13.41
CA PRO A 164 17.64 8.80 -12.90
C PRO A 164 18.65 9.60 -12.06
N PHE A 165 19.21 8.96 -11.02
CA PHE A 165 20.18 9.60 -10.14
C PHE A 165 21.38 10.15 -10.95
N GLY A 166 21.69 11.43 -10.76
CA GLY A 166 22.77 12.10 -11.49
C GLY A 166 22.45 12.50 -12.94
N GLU A 167 21.21 12.32 -13.41
CA GLU A 167 20.75 12.79 -14.72
C GLU A 167 19.73 13.93 -14.58
N LEU A 168 19.67 14.79 -15.61
CA LEU A 168 18.71 15.89 -15.72
C LEU A 168 17.91 15.78 -17.02
N ASN A 169 16.59 15.91 -16.93
CA ASN A 169 15.68 15.97 -18.07
C ASN A 169 15.36 17.43 -18.42
N TYR A 170 16.18 18.01 -19.30
CA TYR A 170 16.05 19.41 -19.71
C TYR A 170 14.75 19.73 -20.44
N GLU A 171 14.22 18.78 -21.23
CA GLU A 171 12.97 18.98 -21.96
C GLU A 171 11.78 19.06 -20.99
N LEU A 172 11.78 18.22 -19.96
CA LEU A 172 10.79 18.26 -18.90
C LEU A 172 10.91 19.56 -18.08
N ILE A 173 12.12 19.94 -17.65
CA ILE A 173 12.35 21.20 -16.93
C ILE A 173 11.89 22.40 -17.77
N LEU A 174 12.20 22.41 -19.08
CA LEU A 174 11.77 23.45 -20.01
C LEU A 174 10.25 23.47 -20.18
N SER A 175 9.57 22.32 -20.14
CA SER A 175 8.11 22.23 -20.31
C SER A 175 7.34 22.98 -19.21
N PHE A 176 7.92 23.13 -18.01
CA PHE A 176 7.37 23.94 -16.94
C PHE A 176 7.54 25.44 -17.16
N ASN A 177 8.26 25.88 -18.19
CA ASN A 177 8.54 27.29 -18.48
C ASN A 177 8.94 28.09 -17.22
N PRO A 178 10.01 27.69 -16.51
CA PRO A 178 10.41 28.34 -15.25
C PRO A 178 10.96 29.76 -15.49
N ASP A 179 10.79 30.63 -14.50
CA ASP A 179 11.49 31.92 -14.43
C ASP A 179 12.65 31.93 -13.41
N LEU A 180 12.76 30.87 -12.62
CA LEU A 180 13.92 30.53 -11.80
C LEU A 180 14.04 29.00 -11.67
N ILE A 181 15.27 28.48 -11.84
CA ILE A 181 15.62 27.10 -11.51
C ILE A 181 16.50 27.13 -10.25
N ILE A 182 16.17 26.33 -9.24
CA ILE A 182 16.93 26.23 -7.99
C ILE A 182 17.63 24.88 -7.93
N GLY A 183 18.96 24.90 -7.90
CA GLY A 183 19.81 23.72 -7.74
C GLY A 183 20.99 24.02 -6.84
N VAL A 184 20.71 24.50 -5.62
CA VAL A 184 21.72 24.77 -4.60
C VAL A 184 22.29 23.44 -4.10
N TYR A 185 21.46 22.51 -3.63
CA TYR A 185 21.89 21.18 -3.20
C TYR A 185 21.71 20.12 -4.30
N SER A 186 22.36 20.31 -5.44
CA SER A 186 22.11 19.51 -6.66
C SER A 186 23.31 18.74 -7.20
N GLY A 187 24.54 19.16 -6.85
CA GLY A 187 25.78 18.60 -7.40
C GLY A 187 25.94 18.75 -8.92
N ILE A 188 25.20 19.67 -9.54
CA ILE A 188 25.31 19.92 -10.99
C ILE A 188 26.74 20.35 -11.37
N THR A 189 27.11 20.02 -12.61
CA THR A 189 28.36 20.38 -13.28
C THR A 189 28.27 21.74 -13.98
N ALA A 190 29.41 22.27 -14.44
CA ALA A 190 29.45 23.52 -15.17
C ALA A 190 28.69 23.43 -16.51
N GLU A 191 28.81 22.29 -17.19
CA GLU A 191 28.10 22.01 -18.44
C GLU A 191 26.58 21.96 -18.24
N GLU A 192 26.12 21.29 -17.18
CA GLU A 192 24.69 21.22 -16.84
C GLU A 192 24.14 22.60 -16.45
N TYR A 193 24.91 23.39 -15.68
CA TYR A 193 24.56 24.77 -15.36
C TYR A 193 24.42 25.65 -16.61
N GLU A 194 25.32 25.53 -17.59
CA GLU A 194 25.23 26.26 -18.86
C GLU A 194 23.98 25.88 -19.67
N LEU A 195 23.53 24.62 -19.60
CA LEU A 195 22.31 24.16 -20.24
C LEU A 195 21.05 24.67 -19.52
N LEU A 196 21.01 24.57 -18.19
CA LEU A 196 19.89 25.07 -17.39
C LEU A 196 19.73 26.59 -17.53
N THR A 197 20.83 27.33 -17.60
CA THR A 197 20.83 28.79 -17.79
C THR A 197 20.25 29.21 -19.15
N GLN A 198 20.22 28.31 -20.15
CA GLN A 198 19.51 28.57 -21.42
C GLN A 198 17.99 28.44 -21.29
N ILE A 199 17.50 27.73 -20.26
CA ILE A 199 16.08 27.59 -19.94
C ILE A 199 15.62 28.79 -19.12
N ALA A 200 16.25 29.04 -17.97
CA ALA A 200 15.91 30.12 -17.05
C ALA A 200 17.12 30.52 -16.18
N PRO A 201 17.11 31.70 -15.51
CA PRO A 201 18.06 32.00 -14.45
C PRO A 201 18.18 30.81 -13.49
N THR A 202 19.40 30.30 -13.26
CA THR A 202 19.64 29.07 -12.52
C THR A 202 20.49 29.36 -11.28
N LEU A 203 19.93 29.17 -10.09
CA LEU A 203 20.64 29.35 -8.84
C LEU A 203 21.41 28.07 -8.49
N ALA A 204 22.72 28.22 -8.22
CA ALA A 204 23.60 27.14 -7.78
C ALA A 204 24.25 27.48 -6.43
N GLN A 205 24.88 26.50 -5.77
CA GLN A 205 25.63 26.71 -4.53
C GLN A 205 26.81 27.68 -4.70
N THR A 206 27.23 28.29 -3.59
CA THR A 206 28.42 29.15 -3.55
C THR A 206 29.72 28.35 -3.75
N ALA A 207 30.80 29.05 -4.07
CA ALA A 207 32.11 28.45 -4.34
C ALA A 207 32.86 28.03 -3.06
N ASP A 208 32.35 28.38 -1.88
CA ASP A 208 33.02 28.20 -0.59
C ASP A 208 32.91 26.78 -0.03
N TYR A 209 32.04 25.95 -0.62
CA TYR A 209 31.72 24.60 -0.14
C TYR A 209 31.95 23.53 -1.21
N ASN A 210 32.27 22.33 -0.74
CA ASN A 210 32.24 21.14 -1.58
C ASN A 210 30.81 20.88 -2.07
N ASP A 211 30.65 20.11 -3.14
CA ASP A 211 29.31 19.68 -3.59
C ASP A 211 28.57 18.97 -2.46
N TYR A 212 27.30 19.36 -2.26
CA TYR A 212 26.45 18.90 -1.14
C TYR A 212 26.94 19.30 0.26
N GLY A 213 27.92 20.22 0.38
CA GLY A 213 28.51 20.65 1.65
C GLY A 213 28.03 22.01 2.17
N MET A 214 27.12 22.67 1.44
CA MET A 214 26.61 24.00 1.80
C MET A 214 25.72 23.90 3.05
N PRO A 215 25.93 24.72 4.10
CA PRO A 215 25.08 24.71 5.29
C PRO A 215 23.62 25.03 4.95
N TRP A 216 22.67 24.36 5.60
CA TRP A 216 21.24 24.59 5.38
C TRP A 216 20.84 26.05 5.64
N GLN A 217 21.47 26.72 6.60
CA GLN A 217 21.23 28.14 6.89
C GLN A 217 21.58 29.01 5.68
N GLU A 218 22.74 28.76 5.07
CA GLU A 218 23.21 29.54 3.93
C GLU A 218 22.43 29.19 2.67
N ALA A 219 22.07 27.92 2.46
CA ALA A 219 21.21 27.51 1.36
C ALA A 219 19.84 28.19 1.47
N THR A 220 19.21 28.17 2.65
CA THR A 220 17.91 28.81 2.92
C THR A 220 18.01 30.33 2.76
N ALA A 221 19.08 30.96 3.23
CA ALA A 221 19.29 32.40 3.07
C ALA A 221 19.50 32.79 1.60
N LEU A 222 20.24 31.98 0.83
CA LEU A 222 20.49 32.19 -0.59
C LEU A 222 19.20 32.04 -1.40
N ILE A 223 18.44 30.96 -1.17
CA ILE A 223 17.13 30.73 -1.77
C ILE A 223 16.16 31.85 -1.38
N GLY A 224 16.13 32.24 -0.11
CA GLY A 224 15.33 33.36 0.39
C GLY A 224 15.67 34.70 -0.29
N ALA A 225 16.95 34.97 -0.54
CA ALA A 225 17.34 36.14 -1.30
C ALA A 225 16.84 36.07 -2.76
N ALA A 226 17.02 34.92 -3.42
CA ALA A 226 16.59 34.70 -4.80
C ALA A 226 15.06 34.85 -4.98
N LEU A 227 14.28 34.42 -3.98
CA LEU A 227 12.81 34.52 -3.96
C LEU A 227 12.30 35.88 -3.45
N GLY A 228 13.17 36.78 -2.98
CA GLY A 228 12.77 38.06 -2.37
C GLY A 228 12.16 37.93 -0.97
N LYS A 229 12.43 36.82 -0.28
CA LYS A 229 11.88 36.41 1.03
C LYS A 229 12.92 36.46 2.16
N THR A 230 13.94 37.33 2.07
CA THR A 230 15.06 37.40 3.02
C THR A 230 14.66 37.52 4.49
N ALA A 231 13.58 38.27 4.78
CA ALA A 231 13.08 38.40 6.15
C ALA A 231 12.47 37.10 6.69
N VAL A 232 11.67 36.41 5.86
CA VAL A 232 11.08 35.09 6.20
C VAL A 232 12.18 34.06 6.36
N ALA A 233 13.19 34.07 5.47
CA ALA A 233 14.35 33.19 5.57
C ALA A 233 15.10 33.36 6.90
N ALA A 234 15.33 34.61 7.32
CA ALA A 234 15.96 34.88 8.60
C ALA A 234 15.13 34.38 9.80
N GLU A 235 13.79 34.45 9.70
CA GLU A 235 12.86 33.98 10.73
C GLU A 235 12.86 32.46 10.86
N VAL A 236 12.69 31.72 9.75
CA VAL A 236 12.71 30.24 9.76
C VAL A 236 14.07 29.71 10.20
N ILE A 237 15.17 30.32 9.76
CA ILE A 237 16.52 29.96 10.21
C ILE A 237 16.64 30.16 11.72
N ALA A 238 16.19 31.29 12.25
CA ALA A 238 16.23 31.55 13.69
C ALA A 238 15.38 30.55 14.49
N GLY A 239 14.26 30.09 13.93
CA GLY A 239 13.40 29.06 14.54
C GLY A 239 14.12 27.72 14.71
N VAL A 240 14.73 27.20 13.65
CA VAL A 240 15.49 25.93 13.70
C VAL A 240 16.73 26.06 14.62
N GLU A 241 17.44 27.19 14.57
CA GLU A 241 18.57 27.47 15.48
C GLU A 241 18.13 27.49 16.96
N ALA A 242 16.93 28.00 17.24
CA ALA A 242 16.35 27.94 18.58
C ALA A 242 16.03 26.50 19.01
N SER A 243 15.56 25.65 18.09
CA SER A 243 15.36 24.21 18.36
C SER A 243 16.67 23.52 18.75
N PHE A 244 17.75 23.76 17.99
CA PHE A 244 19.09 23.26 18.36
C PHE A 244 19.56 23.81 19.72
N ALA A 245 19.36 25.10 19.99
CA ALA A 245 19.71 25.69 21.27
C ALA A 245 18.94 25.08 22.45
N GLN A 246 17.66 24.78 22.25
CA GLN A 246 16.82 24.10 23.23
C GLN A 246 17.30 22.67 23.48
N ALA A 247 17.61 21.91 22.43
CA ALA A 247 18.14 20.56 22.53
C ALA A 247 19.48 20.52 23.27
N ARG A 248 20.42 21.44 22.94
CA ARG A 248 21.68 21.60 23.67
C ARG A 248 21.49 21.90 25.15
N ALA A 249 20.52 22.76 25.48
CA ALA A 249 20.22 23.11 26.86
C ALA A 249 19.57 21.95 27.64
N ALA A 250 18.75 21.13 26.97
CA ALA A 250 18.13 19.95 27.53
C ALA A 250 19.14 18.81 27.74
N HIS A 251 20.14 18.70 26.88
CA HIS A 251 21.12 17.62 26.84
C HIS A 251 22.58 18.11 26.93
N PRO A 252 23.00 18.67 28.08
CA PRO A 252 24.38 19.14 28.27
C PRO A 252 25.43 18.01 28.15
N GLU A 253 25.01 16.74 28.23
CA GLU A 253 25.85 15.56 28.02
C GLU A 253 26.39 15.40 26.60
N PHE A 254 25.84 16.09 25.60
CA PHE A 254 26.32 16.07 24.21
C PHE A 254 27.62 16.83 24.02
N GLU A 255 27.85 17.87 24.84
CA GLU A 255 28.93 18.83 24.66
C GLU A 255 30.30 18.15 24.58
N GLY A 256 30.96 18.32 23.43
CA GLY A 256 32.31 17.83 23.17
C GLY A 256 32.44 16.32 23.01
N LYS A 257 31.34 15.55 22.95
CA LYS A 257 31.38 14.11 22.66
C LYS A 257 31.78 13.87 21.21
N SER A 258 32.65 12.89 20.99
CA SER A 258 33.02 12.47 19.64
C SER A 258 31.94 11.61 19.01
N PHE A 259 31.69 11.77 17.72
CA PHE A 259 30.69 10.98 17.00
C PHE A 259 31.19 10.60 15.61
N VAL A 260 30.50 9.66 14.97
CA VAL A 260 30.63 9.38 13.54
C VAL A 260 29.28 9.01 12.97
N VAL A 261 29.01 9.45 11.73
CA VAL A 261 27.86 9.02 10.94
C VAL A 261 28.37 8.03 9.89
N ALA A 262 27.78 6.84 9.85
CA ALA A 262 28.13 5.75 8.96
C ALA A 262 26.91 5.32 8.13
N ALA A 263 27.07 5.15 6.82
CA ALA A 263 26.03 4.66 5.93
C ALA A 263 26.35 3.27 5.36
N GLY A 264 25.35 2.39 5.29
CA GLY A 264 25.46 1.10 4.61
C GLY A 264 25.60 1.25 3.09
N ARG A 265 26.53 0.54 2.45
CA ARG A 265 26.74 0.59 0.99
C ARG A 265 26.78 -0.80 0.34
N GLY A 266 25.66 -1.18 -0.28
CA GLY A 266 25.56 -2.21 -1.32
C GLY A 266 26.10 -3.60 -0.95
N SER A 267 26.31 -4.45 -1.97
CA SER A 267 26.79 -5.83 -1.81
C SER A 267 28.27 -5.96 -1.45
N SER A 268 29.00 -4.84 -1.31
CA SER A 268 30.41 -4.81 -0.92
C SER A 268 30.65 -4.99 0.58
N GLY A 269 29.65 -4.73 1.43
CA GLY A 269 29.80 -4.78 2.89
C GLY A 269 30.81 -3.77 3.44
N ASN A 270 30.96 -2.61 2.79
CA ASN A 270 31.75 -1.47 3.27
C ASN A 270 30.82 -0.39 3.83
N TYR A 271 31.31 0.44 4.75
CA TYR A 271 30.58 1.59 5.29
C TYR A 271 31.10 2.90 4.70
N ALA A 272 30.21 3.84 4.41
CA ALA A 272 30.59 5.21 4.07
C ALA A 272 30.58 6.10 5.32
N ILE A 273 31.56 7.01 5.42
CA ILE A 273 31.58 8.09 6.41
C ILE A 273 31.45 9.43 5.73
N PHE A 274 30.96 10.41 6.47
CA PHE A 274 30.66 11.75 5.97
C PHE A 274 31.64 12.79 6.49
N SER A 275 31.98 13.77 5.65
CA SER A 275 32.92 14.84 6.01
C SER A 275 32.29 15.81 7.00
N THR A 276 33.10 16.67 7.61
CA THR A 276 32.60 17.74 8.50
C THR A 276 31.79 18.81 7.76
N GLN A 277 31.88 18.86 6.43
CA GLN A 277 31.04 19.75 5.62
C GLN A 277 29.67 19.16 5.27
N ASP A 278 29.49 17.83 5.36
CA ASP A 278 28.21 17.16 5.08
C ASP A 278 27.13 17.59 6.08
N ALA A 279 25.89 17.76 5.59
CA ALA A 279 24.78 18.24 6.38
C ALA A 279 24.47 17.34 7.60
N ARG A 280 24.60 16.02 7.45
CA ARG A 280 24.38 15.04 8.54
C ARG A 280 25.41 15.18 9.64
N THR A 281 26.67 15.47 9.30
CA THR A 281 27.73 15.72 10.30
C THR A 281 27.53 17.07 11.00
N ARG A 282 27.07 18.09 10.27
CA ARG A 282 26.77 19.41 10.83
C ARG A 282 25.63 19.37 11.83
N TYR A 283 24.62 18.52 11.63
CA TYR A 283 23.52 18.32 12.59
C TYR A 283 24.03 18.07 14.02
N PHE A 284 24.93 17.11 14.21
CA PHE A 284 25.50 16.81 15.54
C PHE A 284 26.41 17.92 16.06
N THR A 285 27.14 18.60 15.17
CA THR A 285 27.96 19.76 15.54
C THR A 285 27.07 20.89 16.08
N ASN A 286 25.90 21.11 15.47
CA ASN A 286 24.89 22.04 15.97
C ASN A 286 24.29 21.58 17.31
N LEU A 287 24.29 20.28 17.63
CA LEU A 287 23.92 19.77 18.96
C LEU A 287 25.06 19.84 20.00
N GLY A 288 26.22 20.38 19.66
CA GLY A 288 27.35 20.55 20.59
C GLY A 288 28.36 19.38 20.62
N PHE A 289 28.18 18.37 19.77
CA PHE A 289 29.17 17.31 19.62
C PHE A 289 30.47 17.84 18.97
N ALA A 290 31.60 17.18 19.24
CA ALA A 290 32.87 17.50 18.62
C ALA A 290 32.93 16.96 17.18
N PRO A 291 33.14 17.81 16.16
CA PRO A 291 33.16 17.38 14.76
C PRO A 291 34.34 16.42 14.49
N PRO A 292 34.16 15.37 13.68
CA PRO A 292 35.19 14.36 13.41
C PRO A 292 36.23 14.83 12.38
N THR A 293 36.96 15.92 12.68
CA THR A 293 37.92 16.56 11.74
C THR A 293 39.06 15.66 11.31
N ASP A 294 39.37 14.60 12.07
CA ASP A 294 40.38 13.61 11.70
C ASP A 294 39.94 12.73 10.52
N LEU A 295 38.64 12.66 10.24
CA LEU A 295 38.09 11.90 9.12
C LEU A 295 38.09 12.67 7.79
N ASP A 296 38.25 14.00 7.82
CA ASP A 296 38.25 14.84 6.60
C ASP A 296 39.43 14.51 5.66
N GLU A 297 40.54 13.99 6.19
CA GLU A 297 41.66 13.51 5.36
C GLU A 297 41.25 12.34 4.45
N LEU A 298 40.22 11.56 4.84
CA LEU A 298 39.71 10.43 4.07
C LEU A 298 38.71 10.86 3.00
N THR A 299 37.91 11.89 3.29
CA THR A 299 36.90 12.42 2.36
C THR A 299 37.51 13.36 1.32
N GLY A 300 38.58 14.08 1.66
CA GLY A 300 39.17 15.08 0.78
C GLY A 300 38.13 16.13 0.38
N ASP A 301 38.01 16.39 -0.92
CA ASP A 301 37.03 17.35 -1.48
C ASP A 301 35.63 16.74 -1.66
N SER A 302 35.42 15.46 -1.30
CA SER A 302 34.11 14.78 -1.34
C SER A 302 33.33 14.98 -0.05
N PHE A 303 32.00 14.90 -0.11
CA PHE A 303 31.14 14.88 1.08
C PHE A 303 31.20 13.54 1.84
N TYR A 304 31.68 12.48 1.21
CA TYR A 304 31.82 11.15 1.82
C TYR A 304 33.08 10.40 1.36
N ALA A 305 33.46 9.39 2.14
CA ALA A 305 34.47 8.39 1.79
C ALA A 305 33.99 6.98 2.16
N GLU A 306 34.32 5.99 1.35
CA GLU A 306 34.13 4.59 1.72
C GLU A 306 35.29 4.11 2.61
N LEU A 307 34.94 3.49 3.73
CA LEU A 307 35.87 2.79 4.59
C LEU A 307 35.99 1.33 4.15
N SER A 308 37.22 0.85 4.02
CA SER A 308 37.46 -0.59 3.89
C SER A 308 37.15 -1.29 5.21
N GLN A 309 36.81 -2.58 5.15
CA GLN A 309 36.59 -3.41 6.34
C GLN A 309 37.77 -3.43 7.33
N GLU A 310 39.01 -3.17 6.86
CA GLU A 310 40.20 -3.08 7.73
C GLU A 310 40.28 -1.77 8.53
N ARG A 311 39.42 -0.80 8.24
CA ARG A 311 39.41 0.56 8.81
C ARG A 311 38.15 0.88 9.59
N VAL A 312 37.32 -0.12 9.89
CA VAL A 312 36.10 0.01 10.71
C VAL A 312 36.40 0.44 12.15
N ASP A 313 37.65 0.30 12.61
CA ASP A 313 38.11 0.82 13.90
C ASP A 313 37.96 2.34 14.02
N LEU A 314 37.95 3.06 12.90
CA LEU A 314 37.73 4.51 12.88
C LEU A 314 36.31 4.92 13.28
N LEU A 315 35.36 3.99 13.22
CA LEU A 315 33.98 4.23 13.65
C LEU A 315 33.85 4.25 15.18
N ASP A 316 34.81 3.73 15.94
CA ASP A 316 34.71 3.65 17.40
C ASP A 316 34.86 5.04 18.06
N ARG A 317 33.73 5.73 18.24
CA ARG A 317 33.62 7.07 18.85
C ARG A 317 32.79 7.04 20.12
N ASP A 318 32.56 8.17 20.78
CA ASP A 318 31.63 8.23 21.92
C ASP A 318 30.18 7.91 21.50
N LEU A 319 29.85 8.08 20.21
CA LEU A 319 28.55 7.72 19.63
C LEU A 319 28.71 7.33 18.15
N ILE A 320 28.05 6.26 17.72
CA ILE A 320 27.97 5.87 16.29
C ILE A 320 26.54 6.05 15.81
N ILE A 321 26.36 6.70 14.67
CA ILE A 321 25.06 6.82 14.03
C ILE A 321 25.10 6.08 12.72
N PHE A 322 24.25 5.06 12.57
CA PHE A 322 24.04 4.37 11.31
C PHE A 322 22.83 4.95 10.60
N THR A 323 23.03 5.36 9.36
CA THR A 323 21.98 5.82 8.43
C THR A 323 21.96 4.88 7.23
N GLN A 324 20.90 4.91 6.42
CA GLN A 324 20.79 4.11 5.20
C GLN A 324 20.85 2.60 5.48
N ALA A 325 20.38 2.18 6.66
CA ALA A 325 20.37 0.78 7.07
C ALA A 325 19.41 -0.05 6.20
N SER A 326 18.31 0.54 5.75
CA SER A 326 17.33 -0.08 4.84
C SER A 326 17.92 -0.52 3.49
N TYR A 327 19.06 0.05 3.08
CA TYR A 327 19.74 -0.32 1.83
C TYR A 327 20.69 -1.53 1.99
N LEU A 328 20.84 -2.07 3.20
CA LEU A 328 21.64 -3.26 3.46
C LEU A 328 20.82 -4.53 3.27
N GLU A 329 21.49 -5.60 2.83
CA GLU A 329 20.90 -6.95 2.81
C GLU A 329 20.64 -7.38 4.26
N ASN A 330 19.36 -7.45 4.65
CA ASN A 330 18.85 -7.64 6.02
C ASN A 330 18.83 -6.37 6.91
N GLY A 331 18.83 -5.17 6.34
CA GLY A 331 18.50 -3.96 7.10
C GLY A 331 19.43 -3.68 8.29
N ALA A 332 18.86 -3.24 9.41
CA ALA A 332 19.58 -2.97 10.66
C ALA A 332 20.31 -4.20 11.24
N ASP A 333 19.76 -5.41 11.04
CA ASP A 333 20.38 -6.65 11.54
C ASP A 333 21.75 -6.91 10.94
N SER A 334 21.99 -6.45 9.71
CA SER A 334 23.29 -6.57 9.07
C SER A 334 24.39 -5.79 9.81
N ILE A 335 24.03 -4.66 10.45
CA ILE A 335 24.93 -3.84 11.27
C ILE A 335 25.16 -4.54 12.62
N LEU A 336 24.09 -5.03 13.24
CA LEU A 336 24.13 -5.67 14.56
C LEU A 336 24.86 -7.03 14.54
N SER A 337 24.77 -7.76 13.43
CA SER A 337 25.41 -9.06 13.24
C SER A 337 26.84 -8.95 12.67
N ASP A 338 27.31 -7.76 12.32
CA ASP A 338 28.65 -7.55 11.76
C ASP A 338 29.74 -7.83 12.83
N PRO A 339 30.56 -8.88 12.66
CA PRO A 339 31.57 -9.27 13.65
C PRO A 339 32.71 -8.27 13.79
N LEU A 340 32.90 -7.35 12.83
CA LEU A 340 33.86 -6.27 12.92
C LEU A 340 33.29 -5.10 13.74
N LEU A 341 32.03 -4.73 13.51
CA LEU A 341 31.35 -3.71 14.31
C LEU A 341 31.16 -4.16 15.77
N ALA A 342 30.82 -5.43 15.99
CA ALA A 342 30.70 -6.01 17.34
C ALA A 342 31.99 -5.91 18.17
N GLN A 343 33.15 -5.61 17.56
CA GLN A 343 34.41 -5.40 18.26
C GLN A 343 34.61 -3.96 18.75
N LEU A 344 33.87 -2.99 18.23
CA LEU A 344 33.98 -1.59 18.63
C LEU A 344 33.47 -1.41 20.07
N ASN A 345 34.10 -0.52 20.84
CA ASN A 345 33.67 -0.27 22.22
C ASN A 345 32.28 0.37 22.25
N ALA A 346 31.99 1.28 21.32
CA ALA A 346 30.67 1.89 21.20
C ALA A 346 29.56 0.86 20.99
N MET A 347 29.77 -0.14 20.13
CA MET A 347 28.79 -1.20 19.90
C MET A 347 28.59 -2.09 21.13
N LYS A 348 29.67 -2.46 21.82
CA LYS A 348 29.62 -3.27 23.06
C LYS A 348 28.93 -2.55 24.23
N GLU A 349 29.02 -1.22 24.24
CA GLU A 349 28.50 -0.38 25.31
C GLU A 349 27.11 0.20 24.97
N GLY A 350 26.51 -0.18 23.83
CA GLY A 350 25.19 0.33 23.40
C GLY A 350 25.20 1.81 23.01
N ARG A 351 26.37 2.37 22.68
CA ARG A 351 26.53 3.79 22.33
C ARG A 351 26.40 4.01 20.82
N TYR A 352 25.31 3.51 20.24
CA TYR A 352 25.00 3.69 18.84
C TYR A 352 23.51 3.93 18.62
N VAL A 353 23.17 4.51 17.48
CA VAL A 353 21.79 4.69 17.01
C VAL A 353 21.73 4.22 15.57
N ILE A 354 20.74 3.40 15.22
CA ILE A 354 20.46 2.99 13.84
C ILE A 354 19.18 3.69 13.40
N LEU A 355 19.28 4.52 12.38
CA LEU A 355 18.14 5.22 11.80
C LEU A 355 17.47 4.33 10.76
N THR A 356 16.14 4.27 10.80
CA THR A 356 15.29 3.55 9.85
C THR A 356 14.12 4.42 9.42
N GLU A 357 13.48 4.05 8.31
CA GLU A 357 12.22 4.61 7.84
C GLU A 357 12.23 6.15 7.69
N GLU A 358 11.18 6.83 8.15
CA GLU A 358 10.95 8.25 7.99
C GLU A 358 12.05 9.09 8.66
N LEU A 359 12.52 8.69 9.86
CA LEU A 359 13.57 9.42 10.58
C LEU A 359 14.90 9.39 9.83
N ASP A 360 15.25 8.27 9.20
CA ASP A 360 16.45 8.16 8.35
C ASP A 360 16.34 9.05 7.11
N GLY A 361 15.14 9.14 6.53
CA GLY A 361 14.79 10.06 5.46
C GLY A 361 14.97 11.53 5.84
N ALA A 362 14.29 11.96 6.91
CA ALA A 362 14.34 13.33 7.41
C ALA A 362 15.78 13.74 7.79
N PHE A 363 16.53 12.82 8.41
CA PHE A 363 17.93 13.02 8.74
C PHE A 363 18.80 13.14 7.48
N SER A 364 18.56 12.30 6.47
CA SER A 364 19.30 12.38 5.20
C SER A 364 18.98 13.64 4.39
N PHE A 365 17.76 14.18 4.51
CA PHE A 365 17.37 15.48 3.96
C PHE A 365 18.13 16.64 4.62
N SER A 366 18.23 16.64 5.97
CA SER A 366 18.93 17.68 6.74
C SER A 366 18.61 19.12 6.29
N SER A 367 17.31 19.43 6.12
CA SER A 367 16.81 20.69 5.56
C SER A 367 16.20 21.60 6.65
N VAL A 368 15.80 22.82 6.28
CA VAL A 368 15.15 23.75 7.22
C VAL A 368 13.84 23.20 7.82
N LEU A 369 13.09 22.36 7.10
CA LEU A 369 11.86 21.74 7.60
C LEU A 369 12.10 20.39 8.28
N SER A 370 13.08 19.60 7.82
CA SER A 370 13.35 18.29 8.41
C SER A 370 14.11 18.36 9.74
N LEU A 371 14.99 19.36 9.92
CA LEU A 371 15.86 19.43 11.11
C LEU A 371 15.11 19.61 12.45
N PRO A 372 14.01 20.38 12.56
CA PRO A 372 13.17 20.40 13.76
C PRO A 372 12.62 19.02 14.13
N TYR A 373 12.03 18.31 13.15
CA TYR A 373 11.50 16.96 13.33
C TYR A 373 12.59 15.98 13.75
N VAL A 374 13.73 15.99 13.06
CA VAL A 374 14.89 15.15 13.41
C VAL A 374 15.37 15.46 14.82
N THR A 375 15.43 16.74 15.21
CA THR A 375 15.89 17.15 16.55
C THR A 375 14.96 16.62 17.64
N GLU A 376 13.65 16.71 17.44
CA GLU A 376 12.64 16.22 18.37
C GLU A 376 12.75 14.70 18.57
N GLN A 377 12.89 13.94 17.48
CA GLN A 377 12.90 12.47 17.51
C GLN A 377 14.27 11.88 17.90
N LEU A 378 15.36 12.47 17.41
CA LEU A 378 16.69 11.88 17.53
C LEU A 378 17.38 12.29 18.84
N ALA A 379 17.21 13.53 19.33
CA ALA A 379 17.93 13.99 20.53
C ALA A 379 17.71 13.09 21.77
N PRO A 380 16.48 12.64 22.10
CA PRO A 380 16.27 11.70 23.21
C PRO A 380 17.03 10.37 23.03
N GLN A 381 17.10 9.85 21.80
CA GLN A 381 17.81 8.62 21.48
C GLN A 381 19.32 8.77 21.65
N LEU A 382 19.89 9.92 21.24
CA LEU A 382 21.31 10.21 21.46
C LEU A 382 21.65 10.26 22.95
N ALA A 383 20.77 10.84 23.76
CA ALA A 383 20.95 10.92 25.21
C ALA A 383 20.87 9.53 25.86
N ALA A 384 19.93 8.69 25.42
CA ALA A 384 19.81 7.31 25.88
C ALA A 384 21.07 6.50 25.55
N ALA A 385 21.55 6.60 24.30
CA ALA A 385 22.78 5.92 23.84
C ALA A 385 24.01 6.35 24.66
N LEU A 386 24.18 7.65 24.91
CA LEU A 386 25.30 8.15 25.72
C LEU A 386 25.18 7.82 27.22
N GLY A 387 23.98 7.53 27.70
CA GLY A 387 23.69 7.16 29.09
C GLY A 387 23.98 5.70 29.44
N GLY A 388 24.29 4.84 28.45
CA GLY A 388 24.57 3.42 28.64
C GLY A 388 23.34 2.57 29.00
N GLY A 389 22.15 3.02 28.60
CA GLY A 389 20.96 2.16 28.57
C GLY A 389 21.01 1.22 27.38
N ASP A 390 20.40 0.04 27.47
CA ASP A 390 20.19 -0.84 26.30
C ASP A 390 19.39 -0.06 25.26
N THR A 391 20.06 0.42 24.21
CA THR A 391 19.42 1.07 23.07
C THR A 391 18.76 -0.01 22.24
N ALA A 392 17.46 -0.21 22.49
CA ALA A 392 16.59 -0.96 21.62
C ALA A 392 16.53 -0.27 20.24
N VAL A 393 16.51 -1.10 19.20
CA VAL A 393 16.01 -0.76 17.87
C VAL A 393 14.66 -0.04 18.03
N SER A 394 14.41 0.94 17.17
CA SER A 394 13.12 1.63 17.07
C SER A 394 11.98 0.62 17.13
N SER A 395 11.26 0.62 18.24
CA SER A 395 9.84 0.27 18.26
C SER A 395 9.16 1.50 18.79
N ASP A 396 8.16 1.96 18.04
CA ASP A 396 7.31 3.07 18.41
C ASP A 396 7.03 3.07 19.91
N THR A 397 7.09 4.24 20.53
CA THR A 397 6.19 4.47 21.67
C THR A 397 4.79 4.58 21.10
N ALA A 398 4.25 3.44 20.65
CA ALA A 398 2.83 3.25 20.43
C ALA A 398 2.18 3.65 21.76
N ASP A 399 1.18 4.53 21.68
CA ASP A 399 0.27 4.74 22.80
C ASP A 399 -0.10 3.37 23.37
N THR A 400 0.06 3.15 24.67
CA THR A 400 -0.26 1.87 25.30
C THR A 400 -1.53 1.99 26.11
N ARG A 401 -2.28 0.90 26.20
CA ARG A 401 -3.43 0.79 27.09
C ARG A 401 -3.28 -0.42 28.00
N THR A 402 -3.69 -0.25 29.25
CA THR A 402 -3.76 -1.35 30.21
C THR A 402 -5.18 -1.89 30.26
N LEU A 403 -5.31 -3.21 30.20
CA LEU A 403 -6.57 -3.92 30.41
C LEU A 403 -6.39 -5.05 31.42
N THR A 404 -7.48 -5.45 32.06
CA THR A 404 -7.51 -6.65 32.88
C THR A 404 -7.90 -7.83 31.99
N ASP A 405 -7.02 -8.81 31.84
CA ASP A 405 -7.30 -10.01 31.04
C ASP A 405 -8.20 -11.02 31.79
N ALA A 406 -8.63 -12.08 31.12
CA ALA A 406 -9.52 -13.09 31.71
C ALA A 406 -8.88 -13.92 32.84
N LEU A 407 -7.56 -13.84 33.03
CA LEU A 407 -6.85 -14.40 34.19
C LEU A 407 -6.79 -13.43 35.38
N GLY A 408 -7.34 -12.22 35.23
CA GLY A 408 -7.30 -11.16 36.23
C GLY A 408 -5.95 -10.43 36.31
N ARG A 409 -5.13 -10.53 35.27
CA ARG A 409 -3.82 -9.85 35.18
C ARG A 409 -4.01 -8.48 34.53
N GLU A 410 -3.32 -7.48 35.05
CA GLU A 410 -3.18 -6.20 34.36
C GLU A 410 -2.13 -6.36 33.28
N VAL A 411 -2.54 -6.26 32.02
CA VAL A 411 -1.66 -6.39 30.84
C VAL A 411 -1.64 -5.05 30.11
N THR A 412 -0.44 -4.51 29.91
CA THR A 412 -0.23 -3.33 29.08
C THR A 412 0.04 -3.79 27.66
N ILE A 413 -0.81 -3.39 26.73
CA ILE A 413 -0.71 -3.72 25.31
C ILE A 413 -0.61 -2.43 24.48
N PRO A 414 -0.11 -2.50 23.23
CA PRO A 414 -0.24 -1.39 22.29
C PRO A 414 -1.71 -0.98 22.14
N ALA A 415 -2.00 0.32 22.04
CA ALA A 415 -3.34 0.82 21.79
C ALA A 415 -3.83 0.41 20.40
N ASN A 416 -2.91 0.34 19.42
CA ASN A 416 -3.15 -0.09 18.06
C ASN A 416 -2.10 -1.15 17.66
N PRO A 417 -2.26 -2.42 18.05
CA PRO A 417 -1.31 -3.47 17.71
C PRO A 417 -1.29 -3.73 16.20
N GLN A 418 -0.10 -3.75 15.60
CA GLN A 418 0.15 -3.92 14.16
C GLN A 418 0.60 -5.35 13.82
N ARG A 419 1.33 -6.01 14.74
CA ARG A 419 1.95 -7.31 14.51
C ARG A 419 1.42 -8.34 15.50
N VAL A 420 0.18 -8.76 15.27
CA VAL A 420 -0.51 -9.70 16.17
C VAL A 420 -0.16 -11.15 15.84
N VAL A 421 0.20 -11.94 16.83
CA VAL A 421 0.29 -13.41 16.72
C VAL A 421 -0.89 -14.05 17.45
N ALA A 422 -1.58 -14.97 16.78
CA ALA A 422 -2.64 -15.79 17.36
C ALA A 422 -2.07 -17.15 17.80
N LEU A 423 -2.37 -17.61 19.01
CA LEU A 423 -1.90 -18.91 19.51
C LEU A 423 -2.93 -20.05 19.40
N SER A 424 -4.16 -19.75 18.97
CA SER A 424 -5.19 -20.76 18.73
C SER A 424 -5.96 -20.49 17.44
N GLU A 425 -6.65 -21.52 16.95
CA GLU A 425 -7.49 -21.41 15.75
C GLU A 425 -8.64 -20.41 15.94
N ILE A 426 -9.25 -20.38 17.12
CA ILE A 426 -10.37 -19.46 17.40
C ILE A 426 -9.89 -18.01 17.56
N ASP A 427 -8.66 -17.80 18.06
CA ASP A 427 -8.05 -16.47 18.08
C ASP A 427 -7.78 -15.97 16.65
N LEU A 428 -7.19 -16.83 15.81
CA LEU A 428 -6.95 -16.51 14.40
C LEU A 428 -8.26 -16.18 13.68
N ASP A 429 -9.27 -17.07 13.77
CA ASP A 429 -10.56 -16.90 13.11
C ASP A 429 -11.26 -15.60 13.56
N SER A 430 -11.28 -15.33 14.88
CA SER A 430 -11.89 -14.12 15.42
C SER A 430 -11.15 -12.84 15.01
N LEU A 431 -9.82 -12.85 14.95
CA LEU A 431 -9.04 -11.71 14.49
C LEU A 431 -9.33 -11.41 13.02
N VAL A 432 -9.36 -12.43 12.16
CA VAL A 432 -9.69 -12.29 10.72
C VAL A 432 -11.08 -11.68 10.56
N ALA A 433 -12.06 -12.13 11.34
CA ALA A 433 -13.42 -11.59 11.29
C ALA A 433 -13.52 -10.12 11.72
N LEU A 434 -12.59 -9.64 12.56
CA LEU A 434 -12.47 -8.25 12.98
C LEU A 434 -11.61 -7.40 12.03
N GLY A 435 -11.18 -7.95 10.89
CA GLY A 435 -10.32 -7.29 9.92
C GLY A 435 -8.85 -7.20 10.35
N ILE A 436 -8.42 -7.99 11.33
CA ILE A 436 -7.02 -8.09 11.76
C ILE A 436 -6.43 -9.36 11.19
N ILE A 437 -5.39 -9.26 10.35
CA ILE A 437 -4.68 -10.41 9.81
C ILE A 437 -3.43 -10.69 10.65
N PRO A 438 -3.39 -11.78 11.44
CA PRO A 438 -2.24 -12.06 12.29
C PRO A 438 -0.99 -12.36 11.48
N VAL A 439 0.18 -11.90 11.91
CA VAL A 439 1.47 -12.20 11.26
C VAL A 439 1.90 -13.66 11.50
N GLY A 440 1.38 -14.30 12.55
CA GLY A 440 1.63 -15.70 12.87
C GLY A 440 0.43 -16.40 13.49
N ALA A 441 0.23 -17.67 13.13
CA ALA A 441 -0.83 -18.51 13.67
C ALA A 441 -0.50 -20.01 13.62
N PRO A 442 -1.07 -20.86 14.49
CA PRO A 442 -0.78 -22.28 14.49
C PRO A 442 -1.37 -22.97 13.25
N ASN A 443 -0.85 -24.17 12.97
CA ASN A 443 -1.48 -25.07 12.00
C ASN A 443 -2.92 -25.42 12.40
N GLY A 444 -3.75 -25.70 11.39
CA GLY A 444 -5.09 -26.23 11.60
C GLY A 444 -5.06 -27.56 12.36
N ARG A 445 -6.13 -27.84 13.10
CA ARG A 445 -6.25 -29.06 13.90
C ARG A 445 -6.11 -30.31 13.03
N GLY A 446 -5.07 -31.11 13.31
CA GLY A 446 -4.80 -32.32 12.54
C GLY A 446 -4.15 -32.08 11.18
N GLN A 447 -3.74 -30.84 10.90
CA GLN A 447 -3.07 -30.41 9.67
C GLN A 447 -1.59 -30.09 9.93
N THR A 448 -0.80 -30.06 8.86
CA THR A 448 0.60 -29.59 8.88
C THR A 448 0.77 -28.18 8.35
N THR A 449 -0.33 -27.51 8.02
CA THR A 449 -0.41 -26.17 7.43
C THR A 449 -1.43 -25.34 8.20
N LEU A 450 -1.50 -24.04 7.90
CA LEU A 450 -2.56 -23.15 8.39
C LEU A 450 -3.97 -23.71 8.09
N PRO A 451 -5.00 -23.31 8.86
CA PRO A 451 -6.36 -23.80 8.66
C PRO A 451 -6.86 -23.53 7.24
N THR A 452 -7.27 -24.58 6.54
CA THR A 452 -7.62 -24.53 5.10
C THR A 452 -8.74 -23.56 4.79
N TYR A 453 -9.76 -23.49 5.65
CA TYR A 453 -10.92 -22.61 5.48
C TYR A 453 -10.61 -21.12 5.65
N LEU A 454 -9.43 -20.77 6.20
CA LEU A 454 -8.98 -19.38 6.34
C LEU A 454 -7.91 -18.98 5.32
N LEU A 455 -7.39 -19.93 4.53
CA LEU A 455 -6.34 -19.65 3.55
C LEU A 455 -6.70 -18.51 2.59
N PRO A 456 -7.93 -18.38 2.06
CA PRO A 456 -8.28 -17.27 1.18
C PRO A 456 -8.01 -15.88 1.80
N GLN A 457 -8.09 -15.74 3.13
CA GLN A 457 -7.89 -14.49 3.84
C GLN A 457 -6.44 -14.29 4.30
N ILE A 458 -5.71 -15.37 4.57
CA ILE A 458 -4.42 -15.32 5.30
C ILE A 458 -3.22 -15.82 4.50
N GLU A 459 -3.42 -16.44 3.34
CA GLU A 459 -2.34 -16.99 2.53
C GLU A 459 -1.37 -15.88 2.09
N GLY A 460 -0.07 -16.13 2.29
CA GLY A 460 0.99 -15.15 2.01
C GLY A 460 1.13 -14.02 3.04
N LYS A 461 0.18 -13.89 3.98
CA LYS A 461 0.15 -12.83 5.02
C LYS A 461 0.45 -13.36 6.43
N THR A 462 0.01 -14.57 6.74
CA THR A 462 0.21 -15.23 8.03
C THR A 462 1.23 -16.35 7.93
N THR A 463 2.18 -16.41 8.85
CA THR A 463 3.17 -17.49 8.94
C THR A 463 2.71 -18.59 9.89
N SER A 464 2.89 -19.86 9.51
CA SER A 464 2.68 -20.97 10.43
C SER A 464 3.72 -20.94 11.55
N ILE A 465 3.27 -20.84 12.79
CA ILE A 465 4.11 -20.93 14.00
C ILE A 465 4.20 -22.37 14.52
N GLY A 466 3.93 -23.37 13.69
CA GLY A 466 4.03 -24.78 14.06
C GLY A 466 2.70 -25.44 14.45
N PRO A 467 2.75 -26.69 14.95
CA PRO A 467 1.56 -27.47 15.29
C PRO A 467 0.69 -26.80 16.35
N LEU A 468 -0.63 -27.01 16.25
CA LEU A 468 -1.56 -26.54 17.27
C LEU A 468 -1.20 -27.09 18.66
N GLY A 469 -0.95 -26.17 19.59
CA GLY A 469 -0.57 -26.47 20.96
C GLY A 469 0.91 -26.77 21.19
N GLU A 470 1.74 -26.66 20.16
CA GLU A 470 3.20 -26.74 20.24
C GLU A 470 3.83 -25.61 19.40
N PRO A 471 3.63 -24.32 19.78
CA PRO A 471 4.15 -23.19 19.02
C PRO A 471 5.69 -23.19 18.97
N ASP A 472 6.22 -22.78 17.81
CA ASP A 472 7.65 -22.58 17.57
C ASP A 472 8.05 -21.17 18.01
N PHE A 473 8.72 -21.07 19.15
CA PHE A 473 9.13 -19.81 19.77
C PHE A 473 10.14 -19.04 18.93
N GLU A 474 11.03 -19.71 18.20
CA GLU A 474 12.01 -19.05 17.32
C GLU A 474 11.28 -18.41 16.14
N THR A 475 10.28 -19.10 15.59
CA THR A 475 9.43 -18.55 14.54
C THR A 475 8.64 -17.36 15.06
N ILE A 476 7.99 -17.47 16.23
CA ILE A 476 7.25 -16.34 16.84
C ILE A 476 8.20 -15.15 17.09
N LEU A 477 9.40 -15.39 17.60
CA LEU A 477 10.40 -14.35 17.83
C LEU A 477 10.81 -13.65 16.52
N THR A 478 11.02 -14.42 15.45
CA THR A 478 11.38 -13.90 14.11
C THR A 478 10.25 -13.08 13.48
N LEU A 479 9.01 -13.31 13.89
CA LEU A 479 7.85 -12.53 13.45
C LEU A 479 7.74 -11.18 14.16
N GLU A 480 8.57 -10.89 15.17
CA GLU A 480 8.58 -9.63 15.91
C GLU A 480 7.17 -9.11 16.27
N PRO A 481 6.35 -9.91 16.97
CA PRO A 481 5.02 -9.47 17.32
C PRO A 481 5.06 -8.32 18.33
N ASP A 482 4.10 -7.41 18.23
CA ASP A 482 3.84 -6.39 19.24
C ASP A 482 2.72 -6.79 20.21
N LEU A 483 1.98 -7.85 19.87
CA LEU A 483 0.96 -8.46 20.71
C LEU A 483 0.78 -9.94 20.39
N ILE A 484 0.65 -10.76 21.43
CA ILE A 484 0.29 -12.18 21.33
C ILE A 484 -1.08 -12.37 21.97
N VAL A 485 -2.01 -12.97 21.23
CA VAL A 485 -3.38 -13.26 21.68
C VAL A 485 -3.51 -14.76 21.93
N TYR A 486 -3.98 -15.12 23.12
CA TYR A 486 -4.24 -16.51 23.46
C TYR A 486 -5.50 -16.69 24.33
N SER A 487 -6.60 -17.10 23.71
CA SER A 487 -7.84 -17.42 24.43
C SER A 487 -7.86 -18.85 24.94
N ASP A 488 -8.46 -19.02 26.12
CA ASP A 488 -8.66 -20.27 26.84
C ASP A 488 -7.36 -21.09 27.02
N PRO A 489 -6.30 -20.50 27.63
CA PRO A 489 -5.04 -21.20 27.84
C PRO A 489 -5.21 -22.42 28.73
N TYR A 490 -4.90 -23.62 28.21
CA TYR A 490 -5.03 -24.88 28.93
C TYR A 490 -3.75 -25.73 28.88
N GLY A 491 -3.57 -26.56 29.91
CA GLY A 491 -2.49 -27.55 29.96
C GLY A 491 -1.09 -26.92 29.86
N PRO A 492 -0.13 -27.59 29.18
CA PRO A 492 1.24 -27.09 29.05
C PRO A 492 1.38 -25.73 28.37
N LEU A 493 0.42 -25.30 27.55
CA LEU A 493 0.45 -24.00 26.88
C LEU A 493 0.21 -22.82 27.84
N ALA A 494 -0.60 -23.03 28.88
CA ALA A 494 -0.76 -22.02 29.92
C ALA A 494 0.54 -21.80 30.70
N GLU A 495 1.36 -22.85 30.84
CA GLU A 495 2.67 -22.79 31.50
C GLU A 495 3.71 -22.03 30.67
N MET A 496 3.46 -21.84 29.36
CA MET A 496 4.34 -21.17 28.39
C MET A 496 4.17 -19.64 28.32
N ILE A 497 3.13 -19.09 28.95
CA ILE A 497 2.85 -17.65 28.92
C ILE A 497 4.07 -16.81 29.38
N PRO A 498 4.78 -17.14 30.48
CA PRO A 498 5.95 -16.37 30.92
C PRO A 498 7.11 -16.36 29.91
N GLU A 499 7.25 -17.41 29.10
CA GLU A 499 8.24 -17.46 28.02
C GLU A 499 7.78 -16.63 26.81
N LEU A 500 6.49 -16.66 26.47
CA LEU A 500 5.91 -15.85 25.39
C LEU A 500 5.93 -14.35 25.71
N GLU A 501 5.75 -13.98 26.98
CA GLU A 501 5.86 -12.60 27.48
C GLU A 501 7.27 -12.02 27.36
N GLN A 502 8.30 -12.86 27.16
CA GLN A 502 9.64 -12.38 26.82
C GLN A 502 9.76 -11.97 25.36
N ILE A 503 8.80 -12.33 24.51
CA ILE A 503 8.73 -11.96 23.08
C ILE A 503 7.88 -10.71 22.91
N ALA A 504 6.63 -10.74 23.40
CA ALA A 504 5.68 -9.61 23.29
C ALA A 504 4.64 -9.68 24.42
N PRO A 505 3.90 -8.60 24.72
CA PRO A 505 2.76 -8.67 25.62
C PRO A 505 1.80 -9.79 25.23
N VAL A 506 1.42 -10.64 26.20
CA VAL A 506 0.46 -11.73 25.98
C VAL A 506 -0.86 -11.38 26.63
N VAL A 507 -1.90 -11.16 25.82
CA VAL A 507 -3.25 -10.95 26.31
C VAL A 507 -4.04 -12.26 26.26
N VAL A 508 -4.81 -12.51 27.32
CA VAL A 508 -5.75 -13.64 27.42
C VAL A 508 -7.17 -13.08 27.45
N PRO A 509 -7.83 -12.87 26.30
CA PRO A 509 -9.13 -12.20 26.27
C PRO A 509 -10.24 -13.02 26.92
N TYR A 510 -10.14 -14.35 26.83
CA TYR A 510 -11.18 -15.27 27.27
C TYR A 510 -10.62 -16.50 27.98
N VAL A 511 -11.36 -17.05 28.95
CA VAL A 511 -11.11 -18.35 29.60
C VAL A 511 -12.45 -19.07 29.77
N ASP A 512 -12.52 -20.35 29.42
CA ASP A 512 -13.73 -21.13 29.65
C ASP A 512 -13.96 -21.38 31.15
N THR A 513 -15.14 -20.98 31.63
CA THR A 513 -15.58 -21.20 33.02
C THR A 513 -16.71 -22.23 33.15
N GLY A 514 -17.05 -22.92 32.05
CA GLY A 514 -18.04 -24.00 32.00
C GLY A 514 -19.22 -23.74 31.06
N ASP A 515 -19.27 -22.57 30.42
CA ASP A 515 -20.33 -22.13 29.50
C ASP A 515 -19.72 -21.62 28.17
N TRP A 516 -18.71 -22.33 27.65
CA TRP A 516 -18.00 -21.96 26.42
C TRP A 516 -18.93 -21.69 25.23
N HIS A 517 -18.72 -20.56 24.57
CA HIS A 517 -19.41 -20.18 23.34
C HIS A 517 -18.50 -19.33 22.45
N TRP A 518 -18.42 -19.65 21.15
CA TRP A 518 -17.50 -18.98 20.21
C TRP A 518 -17.78 -17.47 20.08
N LYS A 519 -19.05 -17.05 20.06
CA LYS A 519 -19.47 -15.63 20.10
C LYS A 519 -18.87 -14.87 21.29
N SER A 520 -18.77 -15.50 22.46
CA SER A 520 -18.18 -14.87 23.65
C SER A 520 -16.67 -14.64 23.47
N VAL A 521 -15.99 -15.55 22.75
CA VAL A 521 -14.56 -15.39 22.43
C VAL A 521 -14.35 -14.24 21.44
N LEU A 522 -15.17 -14.16 20.38
CA LEU A 522 -15.16 -13.04 19.43
C LEU A 522 -15.32 -11.69 20.17
N LEU A 523 -16.34 -11.56 21.01
CA LEU A 523 -16.61 -10.32 21.75
C LEU A 523 -15.47 -9.95 22.71
N ALA A 524 -14.88 -10.94 23.38
CA ALA A 524 -13.75 -10.71 24.27
C ALA A 524 -12.49 -10.26 23.51
N ILE A 525 -12.19 -10.89 22.36
CA ILE A 525 -11.09 -10.47 21.48
C ILE A 525 -11.36 -9.07 20.94
N ALA A 526 -12.59 -8.77 20.51
CA ALA A 526 -12.98 -7.46 20.03
C ALA A 526 -12.76 -6.36 21.09
N GLU A 527 -13.13 -6.61 22.35
CA GLU A 527 -12.84 -5.70 23.45
C GLU A 527 -11.32 -5.52 23.67
N ALA A 528 -10.57 -6.63 23.65
CA ALA A 528 -9.11 -6.63 23.78
C ALA A 528 -8.40 -5.95 22.59
N MET A 529 -9.02 -5.88 21.41
CA MET A 529 -8.49 -5.21 20.21
C MET A 529 -9.08 -3.81 19.97
N GLY A 530 -10.08 -3.39 20.75
CA GLY A 530 -10.75 -2.09 20.55
C GLY A 530 -11.76 -2.08 19.39
N LYS A 531 -12.23 -3.25 18.95
CA LYS A 531 -13.09 -3.48 17.77
C LYS A 531 -14.52 -3.93 18.11
N ALA A 532 -15.08 -3.38 19.20
CA ALA A 532 -16.42 -3.77 19.66
C ALA A 532 -17.51 -3.47 18.63
N ALA A 533 -17.39 -2.37 17.88
CA ALA A 533 -18.37 -1.98 16.86
C ALA A 533 -18.38 -2.96 15.67
N GLU A 534 -17.20 -3.35 15.19
CA GLU A 534 -17.04 -4.32 14.11
C GLU A 534 -17.58 -5.70 14.51
N ALA A 535 -17.38 -6.10 15.76
CA ALA A 535 -17.95 -7.33 16.29
C ALA A 535 -19.48 -7.30 16.33
N GLU A 536 -20.08 -6.16 16.73
CA GLU A 536 -21.53 -5.97 16.75
C GLU A 536 -22.13 -6.02 15.34
N GLU A 537 -21.50 -5.39 14.36
CA GLU A 537 -21.92 -5.43 12.95
C GLU A 537 -21.83 -6.83 12.36
N TRP A 538 -20.70 -7.51 12.60
CA TRP A 538 -20.50 -8.89 12.16
C TRP A 538 -21.56 -9.81 12.77
N MET A 539 -21.85 -9.66 14.07
CA MET A 539 -22.88 -10.40 14.77
C MET A 539 -24.28 -10.15 14.22
N ALA A 540 -24.60 -8.91 13.84
CA ALA A 540 -25.87 -8.58 13.21
C ALA A 540 -26.04 -9.28 11.86
N THR A 541 -24.96 -9.36 11.07
CA THR A 541 -24.93 -10.08 9.78
C THR A 541 -25.18 -11.58 10.00
N TYR A 542 -24.49 -12.17 10.96
CA TYR A 542 -24.67 -13.57 11.33
C TYR A 542 -26.11 -13.88 11.80
N ASP A 543 -26.66 -13.05 12.69
CA ASP A 543 -28.01 -13.21 13.21
C ASP A 543 -29.08 -13.04 12.10
N ALA A 544 -28.84 -12.16 11.12
CA ALA A 544 -29.72 -12.02 9.97
C ALA A 544 -29.72 -13.28 9.09
N GLN A 545 -28.55 -13.85 8.79
CA GLN A 545 -28.45 -15.07 7.97
C GLN A 545 -29.06 -16.29 8.66
N THR A 546 -28.79 -16.47 9.96
CA THR A 546 -29.42 -17.56 10.73
C THR A 546 -30.94 -17.44 10.78
N ALA A 547 -31.48 -16.22 10.89
CA ALA A 547 -32.92 -15.98 10.83
C ALA A 547 -33.52 -16.34 9.46
N VAL A 548 -32.83 -16.01 8.36
CA VAL A 548 -33.25 -16.37 6.99
C VAL A 548 -33.32 -17.89 6.82
N LEU A 549 -32.24 -18.59 7.19
CA LEU A 549 -32.18 -20.05 7.10
C LEU A 549 -33.20 -20.73 8.01
N GLY A 550 -33.38 -20.21 9.23
CA GLY A 550 -34.36 -20.72 10.18
C GLY A 550 -35.79 -20.60 9.68
N ALA A 551 -36.12 -19.56 8.90
CA ALA A 551 -37.43 -19.38 8.29
C ALA A 551 -37.75 -20.43 7.21
N GLN A 552 -36.72 -21.04 6.60
CA GLN A 552 -36.86 -22.06 5.55
C GLN A 552 -36.88 -23.48 6.11
N LEU A 553 -36.53 -23.63 7.40
CA LEU A 553 -36.51 -24.92 8.07
C LEU A 553 -37.92 -25.53 8.17
N SER A 554 -38.20 -26.55 7.36
CA SER A 554 -39.45 -27.30 7.45
C SER A 554 -39.42 -28.31 8.59
N ALA A 555 -40.61 -28.71 9.08
CA ALA A 555 -40.71 -29.71 10.15
C ALA A 555 -40.09 -31.08 9.79
N ASP A 556 -39.97 -31.39 8.49
CA ASP A 556 -39.42 -32.64 7.95
C ASP A 556 -37.89 -32.60 7.71
N LEU A 557 -37.24 -31.47 8.07
CA LEU A 557 -35.79 -31.23 7.96
C LEU A 557 -35.20 -30.78 9.31
N ARG A 558 -35.90 -31.05 10.42
CA ARG A 558 -35.59 -30.41 11.70
C ARG A 558 -34.48 -31.12 12.44
N GLN A 559 -34.33 -32.44 12.29
CA GLN A 559 -33.28 -33.18 12.96
C GLN A 559 -31.98 -33.22 12.14
N VAL A 560 -30.90 -32.74 12.72
CA VAL A 560 -29.57 -32.72 12.09
C VAL A 560 -28.57 -33.55 12.85
N SER A 561 -27.74 -34.28 12.11
CA SER A 561 -26.56 -34.98 12.61
C SER A 561 -25.31 -34.34 12.01
N ILE A 562 -24.29 -34.12 12.85
CA ILE A 562 -22.98 -33.64 12.41
C ILE A 562 -21.98 -34.76 12.70
N VAL A 563 -21.28 -35.22 11.67
CA VAL A 563 -20.46 -36.42 11.74
C VAL A 563 -19.03 -36.12 11.30
N ARG A 564 -18.09 -36.25 12.23
CA ARG A 564 -16.67 -36.19 11.93
C ARG A 564 -16.17 -37.58 11.55
N TRP A 565 -15.71 -37.73 10.31
CA TRP A 565 -15.10 -38.97 9.84
C TRP A 565 -13.59 -38.95 10.09
N MET A 566 -13.08 -40.06 10.61
CA MET A 566 -11.64 -40.30 10.79
C MET A 566 -11.32 -41.68 10.22
N ALA A 567 -10.03 -41.98 10.04
CA ALA A 567 -9.58 -43.28 9.53
C ALA A 567 -10.08 -44.49 10.35
N ASP A 568 -10.39 -44.31 11.64
CA ASP A 568 -10.88 -45.37 12.53
C ASP A 568 -12.41 -45.44 12.64
N GLY A 569 -13.14 -44.48 12.04
CA GLY A 569 -14.60 -44.47 11.97
C GLY A 569 -15.27 -43.15 12.36
N PRO A 570 -16.60 -43.07 12.20
CA PRO A 570 -17.37 -41.86 12.47
C PRO A 570 -17.48 -41.51 13.96
N ARG A 571 -17.56 -40.22 14.24
CA ARG A 571 -17.90 -39.65 15.56
C ARG A 571 -18.99 -38.61 15.37
N ILE A 572 -19.96 -38.58 16.28
CA ILE A 572 -21.04 -37.59 16.24
C ILE A 572 -20.59 -36.39 17.06
N LEU A 573 -20.64 -35.18 16.50
CA LEU A 573 -20.46 -33.95 17.27
C LEU A 573 -21.71 -33.70 18.12
N LEU A 574 -21.50 -33.40 19.40
CA LEU A 574 -22.54 -33.27 20.42
C LEU A 574 -22.94 -31.81 20.63
N ALA A 575 -23.90 -31.56 21.53
CA ALA A 575 -24.59 -30.27 21.64
C ALA A 575 -23.70 -29.06 21.95
N ASN A 576 -22.58 -29.25 22.64
CA ASN A 576 -21.63 -28.20 22.98
C ASN A 576 -20.55 -27.96 21.90
N ALA A 577 -20.52 -28.77 20.83
CA ALA A 577 -19.60 -28.53 19.72
C ALA A 577 -19.98 -27.23 18.98
N PHE A 578 -18.96 -26.53 18.47
CA PHE A 578 -19.11 -25.28 17.74
C PHE A 578 -20.21 -25.31 16.67
N SER A 579 -20.15 -26.25 15.72
CA SER A 579 -21.15 -26.36 14.65
C SER A 579 -22.54 -26.71 15.17
N SER A 580 -22.67 -27.43 16.29
CA SER A 580 -23.96 -27.64 16.95
C SER A 580 -24.55 -26.35 17.50
N GLN A 581 -23.73 -25.41 18.00
CA GLN A 581 -24.18 -24.09 18.43
C GLN A 581 -24.71 -23.29 17.22
N VAL A 582 -23.95 -23.26 16.12
CA VAL A 582 -24.35 -22.56 14.88
C VAL A 582 -25.67 -23.12 14.32
N LEU A 583 -25.82 -24.44 14.23
CA LEU A 583 -27.07 -25.05 13.77
C LEU A 583 -28.24 -24.81 14.73
N SER A 584 -27.98 -24.70 16.03
CA SER A 584 -29.00 -24.35 17.02
C SER A 584 -29.49 -22.91 16.83
N ASP A 585 -28.62 -21.98 16.42
CA ASP A 585 -29.01 -20.58 16.13
C ASP A 585 -29.97 -20.50 14.92
N ILE A 586 -29.80 -21.37 13.93
CA ILE A 586 -30.72 -21.54 12.78
C ILE A 586 -32.05 -22.19 13.24
N GLY A 587 -32.03 -22.98 14.31
CA GLY A 587 -33.21 -23.66 14.85
C GLY A 587 -33.33 -25.15 14.51
N PHE A 588 -32.22 -25.78 14.07
CA PHE A 588 -32.14 -27.24 13.99
C PHE A 588 -32.18 -27.88 15.37
N GLU A 589 -32.65 -29.12 15.41
CA GLU A 589 -32.69 -29.96 16.60
C GLU A 589 -31.77 -31.17 16.43
N ARG A 590 -31.16 -31.64 17.52
CA ARG A 590 -30.40 -32.90 17.50
C ARG A 590 -31.34 -34.09 17.74
N PRO A 591 -31.14 -35.26 17.08
CA PRO A 591 -31.87 -36.46 17.43
C PRO A 591 -31.71 -36.80 18.91
N ALA A 592 -32.82 -37.04 19.62
CA ALA A 592 -32.83 -37.20 21.08
C ALA A 592 -31.88 -38.31 21.58
N TYR A 593 -31.76 -39.40 20.82
CA TYR A 593 -30.85 -40.49 21.19
C TYR A 593 -29.38 -40.09 21.07
N GLN A 594 -29.00 -39.12 20.22
CA GLN A 594 -27.62 -38.64 20.13
C GLN A 594 -27.24 -37.75 21.32
N LEU A 595 -28.20 -37.06 21.94
CA LEU A 595 -27.99 -36.26 23.14
C LEU A 595 -27.60 -37.13 24.35
N ASP A 596 -28.00 -38.40 24.35
CA ASP A 596 -27.68 -39.38 25.40
C ASP A 596 -26.36 -40.13 25.16
N LEU A 597 -25.68 -39.93 24.01
CA LEU A 597 -24.45 -40.65 23.63
C LEU A 597 -23.15 -40.03 24.22
N ALA A 598 -23.26 -39.12 25.18
CA ALA A 598 -22.10 -38.46 25.76
C ALA A 598 -21.13 -39.45 26.43
N GLY A 599 -19.87 -39.41 26.01
CA GLY A 599 -18.76 -40.19 26.58
C GLY A 599 -17.98 -39.39 27.63
N THR A 600 -16.68 -39.66 27.75
CA THR A 600 -15.77 -38.86 28.60
C THR A 600 -15.37 -37.52 27.95
N HIS A 601 -15.67 -37.34 26.67
CA HIS A 601 -15.45 -36.11 25.91
C HIS A 601 -16.82 -35.50 25.58
N PRO A 602 -17.18 -34.32 26.10
CA PRO A 602 -18.53 -33.79 25.93
C PRO A 602 -18.79 -33.28 24.50
N VAL A 603 -17.74 -32.98 23.71
CA VAL A 603 -17.82 -32.37 22.37
C VAL A 603 -18.15 -33.36 21.25
N HIS A 604 -17.75 -34.62 21.38
CA HIS A 604 -18.04 -35.66 20.40
C HIS A 604 -18.11 -37.04 21.06
N THR A 605 -18.80 -37.99 20.43
CA THR A 605 -18.82 -39.38 20.89
C THR A 605 -17.45 -40.06 20.76
N ASP A 606 -17.28 -41.22 21.40
CA ASP A 606 -16.27 -42.20 20.98
C ASP A 606 -16.58 -42.69 19.54
N VAL A 607 -15.65 -43.44 18.95
CA VAL A 607 -15.82 -44.04 17.62
C VAL A 607 -17.10 -44.87 17.56
N ILE A 608 -17.99 -44.54 16.61
CA ILE A 608 -19.16 -45.34 16.31
C ILE A 608 -18.74 -46.50 15.41
N SER A 609 -18.98 -47.73 15.87
CA SER A 609 -18.68 -48.92 15.06
C SER A 609 -19.59 -48.96 13.83
N MET A 610 -19.10 -49.52 12.71
CA MET A 610 -19.91 -49.64 11.49
C MET A 610 -21.19 -50.46 11.69
N GLU A 611 -21.23 -51.38 12.67
CA GLU A 611 -22.44 -52.12 13.03
C GLU A 611 -23.52 -51.23 13.68
N GLN A 612 -23.13 -50.05 14.18
CA GLN A 612 -23.99 -49.06 14.82
C GLN A 612 -24.06 -47.75 14.03
N VAL A 613 -23.75 -47.79 12.73
CA VAL A 613 -23.74 -46.59 11.87
C VAL A 613 -25.12 -45.93 11.78
N ASP A 614 -26.19 -46.66 12.07
CA ASP A 614 -27.56 -46.12 12.19
C ASP A 614 -27.68 -45.01 13.26
N LEU A 615 -26.78 -44.97 14.24
CA LEU A 615 -26.73 -43.90 15.24
C LEU A 615 -26.33 -42.54 14.64
N VAL A 616 -25.72 -42.50 13.45
CA VAL A 616 -25.38 -41.23 12.79
C VAL A 616 -26.55 -40.66 11.95
N ASP A 617 -27.62 -41.43 11.73
CA ASP A 617 -28.76 -41.02 10.91
C ASP A 617 -29.50 -39.81 11.51
N ALA A 618 -30.17 -39.03 10.66
CA ALA A 618 -31.02 -37.91 10.99
C ALA A 618 -31.86 -37.50 9.76
N ASP A 619 -32.64 -36.41 9.83
CA ASP A 619 -33.32 -35.89 8.64
C ASP A 619 -32.30 -35.33 7.63
N ILE A 620 -31.25 -34.66 8.15
CA ILE A 620 -30.09 -34.16 7.41
C ILE A 620 -28.80 -34.59 8.13
N ILE A 621 -27.79 -35.00 7.36
CA ILE A 621 -26.45 -35.29 7.86
C ILE A 621 -25.45 -34.36 7.20
N PHE A 622 -24.68 -33.61 7.99
CA PHE A 622 -23.44 -32.96 7.53
C PHE A 622 -22.25 -33.78 7.99
N ALA A 623 -21.38 -34.18 7.07
CA ALA A 623 -20.27 -35.07 7.37
C ALA A 623 -18.98 -34.69 6.64
N GLY A 624 -17.85 -34.69 7.35
CA GLY A 624 -16.55 -34.29 6.80
C GLY A 624 -15.37 -34.93 7.52
N GLY A 625 -14.23 -34.98 6.85
CA GLY A 625 -12.96 -35.40 7.42
C GLY A 625 -12.24 -34.23 8.10
N LEU A 626 -11.66 -34.46 9.28
CA LEU A 626 -10.88 -33.41 9.98
C LEU A 626 -9.50 -33.18 9.33
N ASN A 627 -8.98 -34.23 8.68
CA ASN A 627 -7.64 -34.28 8.12
C ASN A 627 -7.64 -35.15 6.84
N PRO A 628 -6.55 -35.15 6.05
CA PRO A 628 -6.53 -35.86 4.77
C PRO A 628 -6.90 -37.35 4.86
N GLU A 629 -6.51 -38.05 5.93
CA GLU A 629 -6.93 -39.45 6.13
C GLU A 629 -8.42 -39.58 6.45
N GLY A 630 -8.99 -38.63 7.19
CA GLY A 630 -10.41 -38.50 7.45
C GLY A 630 -11.22 -38.23 6.19
N ASP A 631 -10.71 -37.38 5.29
CA ASP A 631 -11.37 -37.06 4.01
C ASP A 631 -11.45 -38.29 3.11
N VAL A 632 -10.35 -39.06 3.02
CA VAL A 632 -10.35 -40.35 2.32
C VAL A 632 -11.36 -41.30 2.96
N ALA A 633 -11.38 -41.40 4.29
CA ALA A 633 -12.32 -42.27 4.99
C ALA A 633 -13.79 -41.83 4.80
N MET A 634 -14.06 -40.53 4.70
CA MET A 634 -15.37 -39.98 4.40
C MET A 634 -15.81 -40.35 2.96
N GLN A 635 -14.92 -40.21 1.98
CA GLN A 635 -15.20 -40.63 0.59
C GLN A 635 -15.48 -42.14 0.49
N GLU A 636 -14.69 -42.97 1.17
CA GLU A 636 -14.93 -44.42 1.23
C GLU A 636 -16.25 -44.77 1.93
N ALA A 637 -16.65 -43.99 2.95
CA ALA A 637 -17.90 -44.18 3.66
C ALA A 637 -19.12 -43.98 2.75
N LEU A 638 -19.06 -43.06 1.79
CA LEU A 638 -20.13 -42.85 0.81
C LEU A 638 -20.40 -44.09 -0.05
N GLU A 639 -19.42 -44.95 -0.27
CA GLU A 639 -19.59 -46.21 -1.02
C GLU A 639 -20.00 -47.40 -0.12
N ASN A 640 -20.01 -47.22 1.20
CA ASN A 640 -20.21 -48.30 2.14
C ASN A 640 -21.67 -48.78 2.16
N PRO A 641 -21.95 -50.10 2.01
CA PRO A 641 -23.31 -50.63 2.00
C PRO A 641 -24.14 -50.32 3.24
N LEU A 642 -23.52 -50.17 4.42
CA LEU A 642 -24.21 -49.83 5.66
C LEU A 642 -24.58 -48.34 5.71
N VAL A 643 -23.71 -47.46 5.23
CA VAL A 643 -24.00 -46.01 5.11
C VAL A 643 -25.11 -45.77 4.08
N GLN A 644 -25.13 -46.54 3.00
CA GLN A 644 -26.21 -46.51 2.00
C GLN A 644 -27.58 -46.95 2.54
N THR A 645 -27.65 -47.53 3.75
CA THR A 645 -28.94 -47.84 4.41
C THR A 645 -29.53 -46.68 5.21
N LEU A 646 -28.76 -45.61 5.45
CA LEU A 646 -29.22 -44.47 6.23
C LEU A 646 -30.34 -43.72 5.51
N SER A 647 -31.32 -43.25 6.28
CA SER A 647 -32.48 -42.54 5.77
C SER A 647 -32.06 -41.25 5.07
N ALA A 648 -31.14 -40.49 5.66
CA ALA A 648 -30.62 -39.27 5.02
C ALA A 648 -29.98 -39.57 3.65
N VAL A 649 -29.19 -40.64 3.54
CA VAL A 649 -28.52 -41.03 2.28
C VAL A 649 -29.54 -41.45 1.23
N GLN A 650 -30.55 -42.25 1.60
CA GLN A 650 -31.63 -42.65 0.68
C GLN A 650 -32.46 -41.47 0.17
N ASN A 651 -32.51 -40.37 0.92
CA ASN A 651 -33.23 -39.16 0.55
C ASN A 651 -32.33 -38.07 -0.05
N ASN A 652 -31.05 -38.35 -0.34
CA ASN A 652 -30.05 -37.38 -0.81
C ASN A 652 -29.88 -36.17 0.14
N ARG A 653 -29.85 -36.43 1.45
CA ARG A 653 -29.71 -35.43 2.53
C ARG A 653 -28.47 -35.66 3.39
N LEU A 654 -27.47 -36.33 2.83
CA LEU A 654 -26.13 -36.35 3.38
C LEU A 654 -25.27 -35.39 2.55
N PHE A 655 -24.75 -34.36 3.21
CA PHE A 655 -23.92 -33.32 2.61
C PHE A 655 -22.50 -33.46 3.14
N THR A 656 -21.53 -33.48 2.22
CA THR A 656 -20.11 -33.47 2.56
C THR A 656 -19.67 -32.04 2.81
N VAL A 657 -18.96 -31.79 3.90
CA VAL A 657 -18.51 -30.46 4.32
C VAL A 657 -17.01 -30.45 4.63
N ASP A 658 -16.40 -29.26 4.69
CA ASP A 658 -15.05 -29.10 5.24
C ASP A 658 -15.07 -29.49 6.73
N GLY A 659 -14.50 -30.64 7.06
CA GLY A 659 -14.53 -31.15 8.41
C GLY A 659 -13.64 -30.37 9.38
N LEU A 660 -12.67 -29.57 8.91
CA LEU A 660 -11.90 -28.67 9.77
C LEU A 660 -12.77 -27.50 10.24
N ALA A 661 -13.45 -26.81 9.31
CA ALA A 661 -14.38 -25.73 9.62
C ALA A 661 -15.54 -26.20 10.53
N TRP A 662 -16.06 -27.40 10.29
CA TRP A 662 -17.22 -27.91 11.03
C TRP A 662 -16.89 -28.59 12.36
N SER A 663 -15.70 -29.16 12.52
CA SER A 663 -15.40 -30.05 13.66
C SER A 663 -14.22 -29.63 14.55
N SER A 664 -13.52 -28.53 14.21
CA SER A 664 -12.56 -27.89 15.12
C SER A 664 -13.26 -26.99 16.15
N THR A 665 -12.48 -26.19 16.89
CA THR A 665 -12.98 -25.19 17.84
C THR A 665 -13.82 -24.11 17.14
N GLY A 666 -13.54 -23.86 15.86
CA GLY A 666 -14.26 -22.91 15.01
C GLY A 666 -14.06 -21.45 15.43
N GLY A 667 -14.90 -20.60 14.86
CA GLY A 667 -14.89 -19.16 15.04
C GLY A 667 -15.87 -18.50 14.05
N PRO A 668 -15.88 -17.16 13.99
CA PRO A 668 -16.84 -16.42 13.16
C PRO A 668 -16.82 -16.82 11.67
N MET A 669 -15.64 -16.92 11.05
CA MET A 669 -15.47 -17.31 9.64
C MET A 669 -15.90 -18.75 9.40
N ALA A 670 -15.52 -19.68 10.28
CA ALA A 670 -16.05 -21.04 10.23
C ALA A 670 -17.58 -21.07 10.35
N ALA A 671 -18.18 -20.14 11.11
CA ALA A 671 -19.62 -20.09 11.30
C ALA A 671 -20.31 -19.67 10.01
N MET A 672 -19.75 -18.70 9.28
CA MET A 672 -20.24 -18.31 7.95
C MET A 672 -20.13 -19.46 6.94
N GLN A 673 -19.04 -20.25 6.97
CA GLN A 673 -18.95 -21.45 6.13
C GLN A 673 -20.07 -22.46 6.46
N VAL A 674 -20.35 -22.68 7.75
CA VAL A 674 -21.47 -23.55 8.18
C VAL A 674 -22.81 -23.01 7.67
N LEU A 675 -23.05 -21.69 7.72
CA LEU A 675 -24.28 -21.10 7.19
C LEU A 675 -24.40 -21.29 5.68
N ALA A 676 -23.33 -21.10 4.92
CA ALA A 676 -23.28 -21.30 3.48
C ALA A 676 -23.60 -22.76 3.10
N ASP A 677 -22.91 -23.72 3.73
CA ASP A 677 -23.13 -25.15 3.51
C ASP A 677 -24.57 -25.58 3.88
N VAL A 678 -25.16 -24.99 4.93
CA VAL A 678 -26.55 -25.26 5.32
C VAL A 678 -27.53 -24.74 4.29
N ALA A 679 -27.29 -23.55 3.77
CA ALA A 679 -28.15 -22.96 2.77
C ALA A 679 -28.16 -23.74 1.47
N GLU A 680 -26.98 -24.17 1.00
CA GLU A 680 -26.83 -25.09 -0.12
C GLU A 680 -27.66 -26.36 0.13
N ALA A 681 -27.53 -26.95 1.33
CA ALA A 681 -28.27 -28.15 1.71
C ALA A 681 -29.79 -27.96 1.75
N LEU A 682 -30.28 -26.77 2.14
CA LEU A 682 -31.69 -26.42 2.15
C LEU A 682 -32.23 -26.03 0.76
N GLY A 683 -31.38 -25.98 -0.26
CA GLY A 683 -31.74 -25.49 -1.59
C GLY A 683 -32.21 -24.04 -1.57
N THR A 684 -31.70 -23.29 -0.59
CA THR A 684 -31.95 -21.87 -0.45
C THR A 684 -30.76 -21.15 -1.04
N GLU A 685 -31.03 -20.21 -1.93
CA GLU A 685 -30.08 -19.14 -2.23
C GLU A 685 -29.82 -18.34 -0.94
N THR A 686 -28.87 -18.77 -0.10
CA THR A 686 -27.98 -17.75 0.47
C THR A 686 -27.18 -17.23 -0.69
N ALA A 687 -27.09 -15.92 -0.75
CA ALA A 687 -25.96 -15.27 -1.35
C ALA A 687 -24.68 -15.85 -0.70
N VAL A 688 -24.07 -16.88 -1.33
CA VAL A 688 -22.64 -17.07 -1.62
C VAL A 688 -22.42 -18.45 -2.32
N ALA A 689 -22.24 -18.38 -3.64
CA ALA A 689 -21.43 -19.18 -4.60
C ALA A 689 -21.60 -20.71 -4.81
N GLU A 690 -22.29 -21.11 -5.89
CA GLU A 690 -21.73 -21.50 -7.21
C GLU A 690 -22.74 -22.33 -8.04
N SER A 691 -23.17 -21.84 -9.21
CA SER A 691 -23.12 -22.66 -10.43
C SER A 691 -23.11 -21.84 -11.73
N THR A 692 -21.91 -21.60 -12.27
CA THR A 692 -21.74 -21.47 -13.74
C THR A 692 -21.01 -22.72 -14.21
N THR A 693 -21.72 -23.69 -14.78
CA THR A 693 -21.08 -24.92 -15.29
C THR A 693 -20.30 -24.61 -16.57
N PHE A 694 -18.97 -24.78 -16.55
CA PHE A 694 -18.14 -24.71 -17.75
C PHE A 694 -18.32 -25.96 -18.64
N PRO A 695 -18.22 -25.86 -19.98
CA PRO A 695 -17.92 -24.64 -20.73
C PRO A 695 -19.10 -23.66 -20.72
N VAL A 696 -18.80 -22.36 -20.57
CA VAL A 696 -19.80 -21.28 -20.68
C VAL A 696 -19.67 -20.62 -22.05
N THR A 697 -20.80 -20.44 -22.74
CA THR A 697 -20.87 -19.69 -24.00
C THR A 697 -21.60 -18.38 -23.75
N ILE A 698 -20.94 -17.28 -24.12
CA ILE A 698 -21.42 -15.92 -23.93
C ILE A 698 -21.54 -15.25 -25.29
N GLU A 699 -22.72 -14.70 -25.58
CA GLU A 699 -23.00 -13.91 -26.77
C GLU A 699 -22.57 -12.46 -26.56
N HIS A 700 -22.00 -11.85 -27.59
CA HIS A 700 -21.48 -10.48 -27.58
C HIS A 700 -21.50 -9.89 -29.01
N LYS A 701 -21.05 -8.63 -29.17
CA LYS A 701 -21.12 -7.87 -30.43
C LYS A 701 -20.55 -8.62 -31.65
N PHE A 702 -19.47 -9.38 -31.47
CA PHE A 702 -18.78 -10.11 -32.55
C PHE A 702 -19.20 -11.59 -32.70
N GLY A 703 -20.32 -12.00 -32.10
CA GLY A 703 -20.81 -13.38 -32.12
C GLY A 703 -20.82 -13.99 -30.72
N SER A 704 -20.12 -15.10 -30.52
CA SER A 704 -20.10 -15.80 -29.24
C SER A 704 -18.70 -16.29 -28.88
N THR A 705 -18.34 -16.21 -27.60
CA THR A 705 -17.12 -16.80 -27.06
C THR A 705 -17.46 -17.96 -26.14
N THR A 706 -16.77 -19.09 -26.32
CA THR A 706 -16.88 -20.25 -25.43
C THR A 706 -15.64 -20.31 -24.55
N ILE A 707 -15.85 -20.24 -23.24
CA ILE A 707 -14.82 -20.32 -22.22
C ILE A 707 -14.87 -21.75 -21.67
N PRO A 708 -13.82 -22.57 -21.87
CA PRO A 708 -13.90 -24.01 -21.66
C PRO A 708 -13.82 -24.45 -20.19
N ALA A 709 -13.21 -23.63 -19.34
CA ALA A 709 -12.98 -23.85 -17.91
C ALA A 709 -12.85 -22.50 -17.19
N ALA A 710 -12.90 -22.50 -15.86
CA ALA A 710 -12.61 -21.31 -15.06
C ALA A 710 -11.23 -20.73 -15.44
N PRO A 711 -11.14 -19.47 -15.88
CA PRO A 711 -9.87 -18.84 -16.26
C PRO A 711 -8.95 -18.60 -15.05
N GLU A 712 -7.66 -18.85 -15.20
CA GLU A 712 -6.60 -18.59 -14.20
C GLU A 712 -5.66 -17.45 -14.63
N ARG A 713 -5.61 -17.12 -15.93
CA ARG A 713 -4.66 -16.18 -16.55
C ARG A 713 -5.41 -15.12 -17.35
N VAL A 714 -6.03 -14.20 -16.63
CA VAL A 714 -6.90 -13.17 -17.19
C VAL A 714 -6.11 -11.92 -17.55
N ILE A 715 -6.29 -11.41 -18.77
CA ILE A 715 -5.80 -10.09 -19.20
C ILE A 715 -6.99 -9.17 -19.44
N THR A 716 -6.93 -7.96 -18.90
CA THR A 716 -7.92 -6.92 -19.16
C THR A 716 -7.44 -6.00 -20.29
N ILE A 717 -8.25 -5.90 -21.34
CA ILE A 717 -7.95 -5.20 -22.61
C ILE A 717 -8.73 -3.90 -22.74
N GLY A 718 -9.86 -3.75 -22.06
CA GLY A 718 -10.52 -2.46 -21.94
C GLY A 718 -9.98 -1.65 -20.77
N TYR A 719 -10.54 -0.45 -20.60
CA TYR A 719 -10.02 0.57 -19.70
C TYR A 719 -10.46 0.41 -18.23
N SER A 720 -11.47 -0.41 -17.95
CA SER A 720 -12.15 -0.44 -16.63
C SER A 720 -12.31 -1.85 -16.04
N GLU A 721 -12.00 -2.89 -16.80
CA GLU A 721 -12.35 -4.27 -16.48
C GLU A 721 -11.51 -4.87 -15.35
N GLN A 722 -10.38 -4.26 -14.99
CA GLN A 722 -9.59 -4.67 -13.85
C GLN A 722 -10.39 -4.61 -12.55
N ASP A 723 -11.28 -3.62 -12.38
CA ASP A 723 -12.06 -3.48 -11.16
C ASP A 723 -13.05 -4.64 -10.94
N PRO A 724 -13.97 -4.97 -11.87
CA PRO A 724 -14.84 -6.12 -11.69
C PRO A 724 -14.09 -7.45 -11.65
N VAL A 725 -12.95 -7.59 -12.37
CA VAL A 725 -12.14 -8.81 -12.28
C VAL A 725 -11.54 -8.98 -10.87
N LEU A 726 -10.98 -7.91 -10.31
CA LEU A 726 -10.46 -7.87 -8.94
C LEU A 726 -11.55 -8.08 -7.89
N ALA A 727 -12.71 -7.42 -8.04
CA ALA A 727 -13.85 -7.55 -7.14
C ALA A 727 -14.38 -8.99 -7.05
N LEU A 728 -14.23 -9.76 -8.13
CA LEU A 728 -14.63 -11.15 -8.22
C LEU A 728 -13.54 -12.13 -7.74
N GLY A 729 -12.49 -11.61 -7.11
CA GLY A 729 -11.40 -12.38 -6.50
C GLY A 729 -10.40 -12.94 -7.51
N VAL A 730 -10.33 -12.37 -8.72
CA VAL A 730 -9.35 -12.77 -9.75
C VAL A 730 -8.36 -11.64 -9.96
N VAL A 731 -7.07 -11.94 -9.84
CA VAL A 731 -6.01 -10.97 -10.12
C VAL A 731 -5.62 -11.05 -11.60
N PRO A 732 -5.78 -9.98 -12.39
CA PRO A 732 -5.29 -9.97 -13.77
C PRO A 732 -3.78 -10.18 -13.82
N ILE A 733 -3.27 -10.87 -14.85
CA ILE A 733 -1.82 -10.94 -15.08
C ILE A 733 -1.29 -9.73 -15.86
N ALA A 734 -2.20 -8.98 -16.50
CA ALA A 734 -1.91 -7.72 -17.14
C ALA A 734 -3.15 -6.82 -17.19
N VAL A 735 -2.93 -5.52 -17.07
CA VAL A 735 -3.97 -4.47 -17.06
C VAL A 735 -3.66 -3.43 -18.12
N ARG A 736 -4.67 -3.00 -18.88
CA ARG A 736 -4.50 -1.89 -19.82
C ARG A 736 -4.58 -0.55 -19.09
N ASP A 737 -3.59 0.29 -19.34
CA ASP A 737 -3.56 1.65 -18.82
C ASP A 737 -4.63 2.54 -19.48
N TRP A 738 -5.20 3.46 -18.71
CA TRP A 738 -6.15 4.46 -19.20
C TRP A 738 -5.67 5.90 -18.94
N PHE A 739 -5.71 6.34 -17.69
CA PHE A 739 -5.26 7.65 -17.23
C PHE A 739 -5.03 7.60 -15.71
N GLY A 740 -4.45 8.68 -15.17
CA GLY A 740 -4.22 8.86 -13.74
C GLY A 740 -2.86 8.35 -13.25
N ASP A 741 -2.07 7.73 -14.12
CA ASP A 741 -0.71 7.20 -13.82
C ASP A 741 -0.66 6.35 -12.55
N GLN A 742 -1.67 5.50 -12.38
CA GLN A 742 -1.86 4.71 -11.17
C GLN A 742 -0.98 3.46 -11.17
N PRO A 743 -0.48 3.01 -10.00
CA PRO A 743 0.31 1.79 -9.89
C PRO A 743 -0.40 0.59 -10.54
N TYR A 744 0.28 0.00 -11.53
CA TYR A 744 -0.23 -1.14 -12.31
C TYR A 744 -1.57 -0.90 -13.04
N GLY A 745 -1.97 0.36 -13.25
CA GLY A 745 -3.24 0.72 -13.87
C GLY A 745 -4.46 0.47 -12.98
N VAL A 746 -4.26 0.29 -11.66
CA VAL A 746 -5.32 0.06 -10.67
C VAL A 746 -5.43 1.30 -9.78
N TRP A 747 -6.63 1.88 -9.70
CA TRP A 747 -6.89 3.07 -8.89
C TRP A 747 -7.03 2.75 -7.40
N PRO A 748 -7.02 3.73 -6.47
CA PRO A 748 -6.92 3.48 -5.03
C PRO A 748 -7.98 2.51 -4.48
N TRP A 749 -9.22 2.58 -4.98
CA TRP A 749 -10.31 1.67 -4.56
C TRP A 749 -10.10 0.20 -4.97
N GLY A 750 -9.23 -0.06 -5.95
CA GLY A 750 -8.87 -1.41 -6.41
C GLY A 750 -7.60 -1.96 -5.79
N GLN A 751 -6.80 -1.15 -5.07
CA GLN A 751 -5.50 -1.55 -4.54
C GLN A 751 -5.61 -2.66 -3.48
N ASP A 752 -6.61 -2.59 -2.61
CA ASP A 752 -6.85 -3.63 -1.60
C ASP A 752 -7.17 -5.00 -2.23
N ALA A 753 -7.95 -4.99 -3.31
CA ALA A 753 -8.29 -6.19 -4.07
C ALA A 753 -7.10 -6.71 -4.90
N LEU A 754 -6.18 -5.82 -5.31
CA LEU A 754 -4.93 -6.17 -5.99
C LEU A 754 -3.92 -6.82 -5.04
N GLY A 755 -3.85 -6.34 -3.79
CA GLY A 755 -2.89 -6.81 -2.80
C GLY A 755 -1.44 -6.57 -3.24
N SER A 756 -0.55 -7.55 -3.03
CA SER A 756 0.86 -7.45 -3.42
C SER A 756 1.13 -7.84 -4.89
N ALA A 757 0.09 -8.01 -5.71
CA ALA A 757 0.26 -8.44 -7.08
C ALA A 757 0.75 -7.29 -7.96
N THR A 758 1.62 -7.63 -8.92
CA THR A 758 2.25 -6.65 -9.83
C THR A 758 1.94 -7.01 -11.28
N PRO A 759 0.70 -6.78 -11.77
CA PRO A 759 0.35 -7.12 -13.15
C PRO A 759 1.17 -6.31 -14.14
N GLU A 760 1.41 -6.90 -15.31
CA GLU A 760 2.06 -6.19 -16.41
C GLU A 760 1.16 -5.03 -16.88
N LEU A 761 1.68 -3.81 -16.86
CA LEU A 761 0.95 -2.64 -17.34
C LEU A 761 1.05 -2.56 -18.86
N LEU A 762 -0.06 -2.78 -19.55
CA LEU A 762 -0.16 -2.68 -20.99
C LEU A 762 -0.31 -1.21 -21.40
N GLN A 763 0.83 -0.52 -21.54
CA GLN A 763 0.87 0.82 -22.11
C GLN A 763 0.66 0.75 -23.63
N MET A 764 -0.54 1.13 -24.05
CA MET A 764 -0.95 1.10 -25.45
C MET A 764 -1.33 2.52 -25.88
N PRO A 765 -0.57 3.18 -26.78
CA PRO A 765 -0.99 4.46 -27.33
C PRO A 765 -2.35 4.30 -28.03
N HIS A 766 -3.18 5.35 -27.95
CA HIS A 766 -4.59 5.33 -28.35
C HIS A 766 -4.82 4.63 -29.70
N GLY A 767 -5.41 3.43 -29.66
CA GLY A 767 -5.89 2.68 -30.83
C GLY A 767 -4.99 1.56 -31.35
N GLU A 768 -3.84 1.25 -30.73
CA GLU A 768 -2.98 0.14 -31.17
C GLU A 768 -2.82 -0.95 -30.09
N LEU A 769 -3.38 -2.14 -30.34
CA LEU A 769 -3.17 -3.31 -29.49
C LEU A 769 -1.82 -4.01 -29.79
N ASN A 770 -1.03 -4.26 -28.75
CA ASN A 770 0.19 -5.06 -28.85
C ASN A 770 -0.10 -6.57 -28.74
N PHE A 771 -0.52 -7.18 -29.84
CA PHE A 771 -0.85 -8.61 -29.90
C PHE A 771 0.33 -9.54 -29.57
N GLU A 772 1.57 -9.14 -29.86
CA GLU A 772 2.75 -9.96 -29.56
C GLU A 772 3.00 -10.03 -28.05
N LEU A 773 2.88 -8.89 -27.35
CA LEU A 773 2.95 -8.83 -25.90
C LEU A 773 1.82 -9.66 -25.26
N ILE A 774 0.57 -9.44 -25.68
CA ILE A 774 -0.59 -10.19 -25.17
C ILE A 774 -0.40 -11.70 -25.37
N ALA A 775 0.05 -12.14 -26.55
CA ALA A 775 0.31 -13.55 -26.81
C ALA A 775 1.48 -14.11 -25.99
N SER A 776 2.51 -13.30 -25.69
CA SER A 776 3.66 -13.73 -24.89
C SER A 776 3.32 -14.02 -23.43
N LEU A 777 2.23 -13.45 -22.93
CA LEU A 777 1.73 -13.60 -21.56
C LEU A 777 0.90 -14.89 -21.36
N ASP A 778 0.63 -15.65 -22.43
CA ASP A 778 -0.10 -16.93 -22.40
C ASP A 778 -1.43 -16.86 -21.61
N PRO A 779 -2.37 -15.96 -21.98
CA PRO A 779 -3.64 -15.83 -21.30
C PRO A 779 -4.61 -16.99 -21.62
N ASP A 780 -5.54 -17.25 -20.72
CA ASP A 780 -6.66 -18.19 -20.94
C ASP A 780 -8.04 -17.49 -21.03
N LEU A 781 -8.09 -16.19 -20.72
CA LEU A 781 -9.21 -15.28 -21.02
C LEU A 781 -8.71 -13.86 -21.29
N LEU A 782 -9.27 -13.23 -22.31
CA LEU A 782 -9.12 -11.80 -22.61
C LEU A 782 -10.44 -11.08 -22.37
N VAL A 783 -10.46 -10.05 -21.53
CA VAL A 783 -11.67 -9.29 -21.18
C VAL A 783 -11.61 -7.91 -21.83
N ALA A 784 -12.53 -7.64 -22.77
CA ALA A 784 -12.53 -6.46 -23.63
C ALA A 784 -13.94 -5.84 -23.75
N THR A 785 -14.63 -5.72 -22.62
CA THR A 785 -16.03 -5.26 -22.53
C THR A 785 -16.18 -3.74 -22.54
N HIS A 786 -15.11 -2.98 -22.29
CA HIS A 786 -15.05 -1.51 -22.33
C HIS A 786 -13.77 -1.06 -23.05
N SER A 787 -13.63 -1.46 -24.31
CA SER A 787 -12.33 -1.49 -25.01
C SER A 787 -12.28 -0.81 -26.38
N GLY A 788 -13.43 -0.60 -27.04
CA GLY A 788 -13.46 -0.01 -28.39
C GLY A 788 -12.95 -0.91 -29.51
N ILE A 789 -12.66 -2.19 -29.25
CA ILE A 789 -12.01 -3.06 -30.24
C ILE A 789 -12.87 -3.25 -31.50
N THR A 790 -12.21 -3.33 -32.65
CA THR A 790 -12.82 -3.64 -33.95
C THR A 790 -13.04 -5.15 -34.12
N GLU A 791 -13.85 -5.54 -35.10
CA GLU A 791 -14.05 -6.95 -35.45
C GLU A 791 -12.73 -7.62 -35.91
N GLU A 792 -11.84 -6.88 -36.58
CA GLU A 792 -10.52 -7.40 -36.97
C GLU A 792 -9.64 -7.69 -35.75
N GLU A 793 -9.60 -6.76 -34.79
CA GLU A 793 -8.85 -6.92 -33.55
C GLU A 793 -9.42 -8.04 -32.68
N TYR A 794 -10.75 -8.14 -32.55
CA TYR A 794 -11.41 -9.26 -31.88
C TYR A 794 -11.00 -10.61 -32.50
N ASN A 795 -10.98 -10.71 -33.83
CA ASN A 795 -10.57 -11.93 -34.52
C ASN A 795 -9.08 -12.27 -34.30
N MET A 796 -8.23 -11.26 -34.06
CA MET A 796 -6.82 -11.46 -33.72
C MET A 796 -6.65 -11.89 -32.26
N LEU A 797 -7.32 -11.22 -31.31
CA LEU A 797 -7.34 -11.59 -29.89
C LEU A 797 -7.88 -13.01 -29.69
N SER A 798 -8.94 -13.38 -30.42
CA SER A 798 -9.56 -14.71 -30.37
C SER A 798 -8.65 -15.83 -30.91
N GLN A 799 -7.56 -15.50 -31.62
CA GLN A 799 -6.53 -16.48 -31.98
C GLN A 799 -5.53 -16.73 -30.85
N ILE A 800 -5.46 -15.83 -29.85
CA ILE A 800 -4.61 -15.94 -28.67
C ILE A 800 -5.34 -16.71 -27.57
N ALA A 801 -6.52 -16.23 -27.15
CA ALA A 801 -7.34 -16.82 -26.09
C ALA A 801 -8.83 -16.50 -26.29
N PRO A 802 -9.77 -17.22 -25.63
CA PRO A 802 -11.17 -16.80 -25.54
C PRO A 802 -11.26 -15.31 -25.20
N THR A 803 -11.98 -14.53 -26.02
CA THR A 803 -12.04 -13.07 -25.90
C THR A 803 -13.47 -12.61 -25.63
N LEU A 804 -13.72 -12.13 -24.42
CA LEU A 804 -15.01 -11.59 -24.01
C LEU A 804 -15.15 -10.14 -24.49
N ALA A 805 -16.00 -9.90 -25.48
CA ALA A 805 -16.38 -8.57 -25.93
C ALA A 805 -17.69 -8.09 -25.28
N GLN A 806 -18.01 -6.81 -25.46
CA GLN A 806 -19.26 -6.18 -25.01
C GLN A 806 -20.51 -6.76 -25.68
N PRO A 807 -21.69 -6.72 -25.02
CA PRO A 807 -22.95 -7.09 -25.66
C PRO A 807 -23.27 -6.18 -26.85
N GLY A 808 -23.82 -6.76 -27.93
CA GLY A 808 -24.07 -6.04 -29.19
C GLY A 808 -25.18 -4.99 -29.15
N GLU A 809 -25.95 -4.91 -28.07
CA GLU A 809 -27.02 -3.92 -27.88
C GLU A 809 -26.51 -2.59 -27.32
N TYR A 810 -25.29 -2.54 -26.78
CA TYR A 810 -24.67 -1.34 -26.23
C TYR A 810 -23.58 -0.81 -27.18
N PRO A 811 -23.32 0.52 -27.18
CA PRO A 811 -22.17 1.07 -27.89
C PRO A 811 -20.86 0.68 -27.19
N ASP A 812 -19.72 0.90 -27.85
CA ASP A 812 -18.44 0.28 -27.49
C ASP A 812 -17.88 0.65 -26.11
N PHE A 813 -18.33 1.77 -25.54
CA PHE A 813 -17.99 2.24 -24.20
C PHE A 813 -19.25 2.47 -23.33
N GLY A 814 -20.41 1.95 -23.76
CA GLY A 814 -21.69 2.28 -23.13
C GLY A 814 -22.30 1.18 -22.27
N VAL A 815 -21.60 0.06 -22.05
CA VAL A 815 -22.09 -1.06 -21.25
C VAL A 815 -22.36 -0.57 -19.83
N PRO A 816 -23.58 -0.75 -19.29
CA PRO A 816 -23.85 -0.44 -17.89
C PRO A 816 -22.97 -1.28 -16.96
N TRP A 817 -22.46 -0.69 -15.89
CA TRP A 817 -21.52 -1.35 -14.98
C TRP A 817 -22.08 -2.63 -14.37
N GLN A 818 -23.39 -2.70 -14.11
CA GLN A 818 -24.06 -3.92 -13.64
C GLN A 818 -23.89 -5.05 -14.64
N ILE A 819 -24.19 -4.76 -15.90
CA ILE A 819 -24.11 -5.71 -17.01
C ILE A 819 -22.66 -6.12 -17.23
N GLN A 820 -21.73 -5.17 -17.15
CA GLN A 820 -20.30 -5.44 -17.26
C GLN A 820 -19.82 -6.42 -16.17
N THR A 821 -20.12 -6.13 -14.91
CA THR A 821 -19.77 -6.98 -13.76
C THR A 821 -20.41 -8.37 -13.86
N GLN A 822 -21.69 -8.45 -14.21
CA GLN A 822 -22.40 -9.72 -14.40
C GLN A 822 -21.82 -10.55 -15.55
N LEU A 823 -21.50 -9.90 -16.67
CA LEU A 823 -20.93 -10.56 -17.84
C LEU A 823 -19.54 -11.12 -17.53
N ILE A 824 -18.70 -10.34 -16.83
CA ILE A 824 -17.38 -10.76 -16.36
C ILE A 824 -17.51 -11.87 -15.31
N GLY A 825 -18.43 -11.75 -14.35
CA GLY A 825 -18.77 -12.79 -13.38
C GLY A 825 -19.10 -14.12 -14.03
N ARG A 826 -19.99 -14.10 -15.03
CA ARG A 826 -20.35 -15.30 -15.80
C ARG A 826 -19.15 -15.88 -16.56
N ALA A 827 -18.27 -15.04 -17.08
CA ALA A 827 -17.05 -15.49 -17.77
C ALA A 827 -16.02 -16.12 -16.83
N LEU A 828 -15.95 -15.64 -15.59
CA LEU A 828 -15.04 -16.12 -14.54
C LEU A 828 -15.60 -17.28 -13.71
N GLY A 829 -16.88 -17.63 -13.88
CA GLY A 829 -17.54 -18.64 -13.03
C GLY A 829 -17.88 -18.12 -11.64
N ARG A 830 -18.20 -16.82 -11.56
CA ARG A 830 -18.51 -16.05 -10.34
C ARG A 830 -19.81 -15.26 -10.51
N GLU A 831 -20.78 -15.83 -11.22
CA GLU A 831 -22.03 -15.14 -11.60
C GLU A 831 -22.88 -14.72 -10.39
N GLU A 832 -22.94 -15.56 -9.35
CA GLU A 832 -23.66 -15.24 -8.11
C GLU A 832 -22.97 -14.09 -7.36
N LEU A 833 -21.66 -14.19 -7.12
CA LEU A 833 -20.88 -13.11 -6.50
C LEU A 833 -21.01 -11.80 -7.27
N ALA A 834 -21.00 -11.84 -8.61
CA ALA A 834 -21.24 -10.66 -9.42
C ALA A 834 -22.63 -10.04 -9.21
N ASN A 835 -23.68 -10.86 -9.10
CA ASN A 835 -25.02 -10.39 -8.80
C ASN A 835 -25.13 -9.79 -7.39
N GLU A 836 -24.47 -10.42 -6.41
CA GLU A 836 -24.42 -9.94 -5.03
C GLU A 836 -23.73 -8.58 -4.92
N LEU A 837 -22.55 -8.45 -5.53
CA LEU A 837 -21.81 -7.19 -5.55
C LEU A 837 -22.59 -6.08 -6.25
N VAL A 838 -23.25 -6.39 -7.38
CA VAL A 838 -24.14 -5.44 -8.06
C VAL A 838 -25.28 -5.00 -7.15
N ALA A 839 -25.99 -5.96 -6.54
CA ALA A 839 -27.10 -5.64 -5.65
C ALA A 839 -26.67 -4.83 -4.42
N ALA A 840 -25.48 -5.10 -3.88
CA ALA A 840 -24.92 -4.36 -2.75
C ALA A 840 -24.69 -2.88 -3.10
N VAL A 841 -24.01 -2.61 -4.22
CA VAL A 841 -23.76 -1.23 -4.67
C VAL A 841 -25.08 -0.52 -5.02
N GLU A 842 -26.03 -1.18 -5.68
CA GLU A 842 -27.34 -0.60 -5.95
C GLU A 842 -28.12 -0.28 -4.67
N THR A 843 -27.99 -1.13 -3.64
CA THR A 843 -28.58 -0.88 -2.32
C THR A 843 -27.96 0.34 -1.65
N GLN A 844 -26.63 0.50 -1.73
CA GLN A 844 -25.94 1.68 -1.21
C GLN A 844 -26.39 2.97 -1.91
N ILE A 845 -26.49 2.95 -3.25
CA ILE A 845 -26.99 4.09 -4.04
C ILE A 845 -28.43 4.44 -3.65
N ALA A 846 -29.31 3.45 -3.52
CA ALA A 846 -30.68 3.65 -3.10
C ALA A 846 -30.77 4.22 -1.68
N ALA A 847 -29.99 3.69 -0.74
CA ALA A 847 -29.93 4.17 0.63
C ALA A 847 -29.42 5.61 0.72
N ALA A 848 -28.41 5.96 -0.08
CA ALA A 848 -27.89 7.33 -0.18
C ALA A 848 -28.95 8.32 -0.70
N ASN A 849 -29.73 7.93 -1.71
CA ASN A 849 -30.86 8.72 -2.19
C ASN A 849 -31.94 8.89 -1.09
N GLU A 850 -32.34 7.81 -0.43
CA GLU A 850 -33.37 7.85 0.63
C GLU A 850 -32.93 8.67 1.86
N ALA A 851 -31.65 8.66 2.21
CA ALA A 851 -31.12 9.36 3.37
C ALA A 851 -31.00 10.89 3.16
N ASN A 852 -31.02 11.36 1.91
CA ASN A 852 -30.74 12.75 1.57
C ASN A 852 -31.95 13.47 0.97
N ASP A 853 -32.76 14.06 1.88
CA ASP A 853 -33.84 14.97 1.52
C ASP A 853 -33.31 16.12 0.64
N GLY A 854 -33.77 16.20 -0.61
CA GLY A 854 -33.39 17.25 -1.56
C GLY A 854 -32.72 16.75 -2.85
N PHE A 855 -32.26 15.49 -2.91
CA PHE A 855 -31.71 14.91 -4.14
C PHE A 855 -32.78 14.76 -5.22
N GLY A 856 -33.93 14.22 -4.83
CA GLY A 856 -35.06 13.96 -5.72
C GLY A 856 -35.53 15.21 -6.46
N GLY A 857 -35.17 15.31 -7.74
CA GLY A 857 -35.60 16.39 -8.63
C GLY A 857 -34.64 17.59 -8.73
N ALA A 858 -33.54 17.62 -7.96
CA ALA A 858 -32.51 18.64 -8.12
C ALA A 858 -31.76 18.44 -9.44
N THR A 859 -31.55 19.52 -10.20
CA THR A 859 -30.87 19.46 -11.50
C THR A 859 -29.35 19.37 -11.37
N VAL A 860 -28.71 18.59 -12.23
CA VAL A 860 -27.24 18.44 -12.26
C VAL A 860 -26.68 18.66 -13.67
N ALA A 861 -25.52 19.31 -13.72
CA ALA A 861 -24.71 19.45 -14.93
C ALA A 861 -23.25 19.18 -14.60
N TRP A 862 -22.52 18.62 -15.56
CA TRP A 862 -21.09 18.41 -15.47
C TRP A 862 -20.42 19.10 -16.65
N VAL A 863 -19.42 19.94 -16.34
CA VAL A 863 -18.64 20.63 -17.36
C VAL A 863 -17.14 20.42 -17.24
N THR A 864 -16.49 20.42 -18.41
CA THR A 864 -15.03 20.51 -18.56
C THR A 864 -14.72 21.74 -19.43
N PRO A 865 -13.69 22.54 -19.16
CA PRO A 865 -13.32 23.66 -20.03
C PRO A 865 -12.98 23.16 -21.44
N ALA A 866 -13.32 23.96 -22.45
CA ALA A 866 -12.87 23.74 -23.81
C ALA A 866 -11.64 24.60 -24.14
N GLU A 867 -11.01 24.36 -25.30
CA GLU A 867 -9.77 25.06 -25.70
C GLU A 867 -9.92 26.60 -25.75
N GLU A 868 -11.12 27.11 -26.07
CA GLU A 868 -11.40 28.54 -26.07
C GLU A 868 -11.98 28.97 -24.71
N ALA A 869 -11.35 29.97 -24.08
CA ALA A 869 -11.80 30.53 -22.81
C ALA A 869 -13.28 30.97 -22.86
N GLY A 870 -14.05 30.57 -21.84
CA GLY A 870 -15.49 30.81 -21.75
C GLY A 870 -16.34 29.84 -22.57
N GLN A 871 -15.76 28.76 -23.10
CA GLN A 871 -16.49 27.63 -23.69
C GLN A 871 -16.29 26.37 -22.85
N TYR A 872 -17.31 25.54 -22.79
CA TYR A 872 -17.33 24.34 -21.95
C TYR A 872 -17.90 23.14 -22.70
N TRP A 873 -17.33 21.97 -22.48
CA TRP A 873 -17.94 20.70 -22.83
C TRP A 873 -18.90 20.29 -21.72
N VAL A 874 -20.19 20.21 -22.03
CA VAL A 874 -21.19 19.66 -21.11
C VAL A 874 -21.31 18.17 -21.38
N VAL A 875 -21.16 17.37 -20.32
CA VAL A 875 -21.18 15.91 -20.38
C VAL A 875 -22.62 15.41 -20.47
N GLY A 876 -22.88 14.47 -21.38
CA GLY A 876 -24.19 13.91 -21.66
C GLY A 876 -24.75 12.97 -20.59
N GLU A 877 -26.09 12.88 -20.55
CA GLU A 877 -26.86 12.08 -19.60
C GLU A 877 -26.49 10.59 -19.60
N ASN A 878 -26.14 10.06 -20.77
CA ASN A 878 -25.86 8.64 -20.95
C ASN A 878 -24.41 8.26 -20.63
N THR A 879 -23.58 9.18 -20.15
CA THR A 879 -22.20 8.86 -19.74
C THR A 879 -22.18 8.24 -18.33
N PRO A 880 -21.15 7.44 -17.99
CA PRO A 880 -21.05 6.81 -16.66
C PRO A 880 -21.25 7.75 -15.45
N PRO A 881 -20.58 8.93 -15.38
CA PRO A 881 -20.77 9.85 -14.26
C PRO A 881 -22.22 10.35 -14.11
N LEU A 882 -22.90 10.66 -15.22
CA LEU A 882 -24.26 11.20 -15.16
C LEU A 882 -25.31 10.11 -14.87
N ARG A 883 -25.06 8.86 -15.29
CA ARG A 883 -25.91 7.72 -14.88
C ARG A 883 -25.84 7.49 -13.37
N PHE A 884 -24.66 7.62 -12.77
CA PHE A 884 -24.50 7.51 -11.32
C PHE A 884 -25.26 8.63 -10.59
N LEU A 885 -25.03 9.89 -10.99
CA LEU A 885 -25.66 11.06 -10.37
C LEU A 885 -27.18 11.03 -10.48
N THR A 886 -27.72 10.63 -11.64
CA THR A 886 -29.17 10.44 -11.80
C THR A 886 -29.69 9.22 -11.04
N GLY A 887 -28.87 8.19 -10.85
CA GLY A 887 -29.15 7.06 -9.96
C GLY A 887 -29.31 7.46 -8.48
N LEU A 888 -28.61 8.49 -8.04
CA LEU A 888 -28.80 9.10 -6.71
C LEU A 888 -30.10 9.93 -6.60
N GLY A 889 -30.87 10.08 -7.68
CA GLY A 889 -32.15 10.81 -7.69
C GLY A 889 -32.09 12.23 -8.25
N LEU A 890 -30.91 12.72 -8.65
CA LEU A 890 -30.76 13.99 -9.37
C LEU A 890 -31.39 13.89 -10.77
N THR A 891 -31.72 15.04 -11.35
CA THR A 891 -32.35 15.15 -12.67
C THR A 891 -31.40 15.80 -13.66
N TYR A 892 -31.22 15.20 -14.83
CA TYR A 892 -30.49 15.82 -15.92
C TYR A 892 -31.41 16.83 -16.64
N ASP A 893 -30.95 18.07 -16.84
CA ASP A 893 -31.81 19.13 -17.39
C ASP A 893 -32.16 18.87 -18.88
N PRO A 894 -33.45 18.83 -19.26
CA PRO A 894 -33.86 18.64 -20.64
C PRO A 894 -33.29 19.67 -21.65
N ALA A 895 -33.01 20.90 -21.21
CA ALA A 895 -32.41 21.92 -22.06
C ALA A 895 -30.95 21.60 -22.41
N ILE A 896 -30.23 20.94 -21.49
CA ILE A 896 -28.89 20.41 -21.75
C ILE A 896 -28.98 19.17 -22.64
N SER A 897 -29.96 18.30 -22.38
CA SER A 897 -30.23 17.11 -23.21
C SER A 897 -30.49 17.46 -24.68
N GLU A 898 -31.23 18.54 -24.97
CA GLU A 898 -31.45 19.02 -26.35
C GLU A 898 -30.15 19.47 -27.05
N VAL A 899 -29.18 19.98 -26.29
CA VAL A 899 -27.89 20.43 -26.83
C VAL A 899 -26.95 19.26 -27.08
N VAL A 900 -26.88 18.32 -26.14
CA VAL A 900 -25.97 17.16 -26.23
C VAL A 900 -26.51 16.11 -27.21
N GLY A 901 -27.81 15.84 -27.20
CA GLY A 901 -28.43 14.81 -28.03
C GLY A 901 -27.90 13.41 -27.70
N ASP A 902 -27.59 12.64 -28.74
CA ASP A 902 -27.08 11.26 -28.61
C ASP A 902 -25.55 11.19 -28.40
N LEU A 903 -24.87 12.32 -28.19
CA LEU A 903 -23.42 12.41 -28.00
C LEU A 903 -23.03 12.22 -26.52
N ASP A 904 -21.77 11.87 -26.27
CA ASP A 904 -21.23 11.79 -24.91
C ASP A 904 -20.99 13.18 -24.29
N SER A 905 -20.80 14.21 -25.13
CA SER A 905 -20.70 15.60 -24.70
C SER A 905 -21.00 16.55 -25.87
N ALA A 906 -21.32 17.80 -25.54
CA ALA A 906 -21.41 18.88 -26.51
C ALA A 906 -20.81 20.18 -25.98
N GLN A 907 -20.20 20.94 -26.89
CA GLN A 907 -19.59 22.22 -26.56
C GLN A 907 -20.67 23.32 -26.52
N ILE A 908 -20.65 24.13 -25.46
CA ILE A 908 -21.44 25.35 -25.31
C ILE A 908 -20.53 26.58 -25.26
N SER A 909 -21.02 27.69 -25.81
CA SER A 909 -20.32 28.97 -25.77
C SER A 909 -20.73 29.80 -24.56
N SER A 910 -20.01 30.90 -24.32
CA SER A 910 -20.31 31.87 -23.27
C SER A 910 -21.72 32.48 -23.34
N GLU A 911 -22.38 32.44 -24.50
CA GLU A 911 -23.77 32.88 -24.69
C GLU A 911 -24.80 31.88 -24.13
N ARG A 912 -24.37 30.66 -23.78
CA ARG A 912 -25.23 29.56 -23.31
C ARG A 912 -24.88 29.08 -21.90
N LEU A 913 -24.13 29.86 -21.13
CA LEU A 913 -23.81 29.55 -19.73
C LEU A 913 -25.05 29.50 -18.84
N ASP A 914 -26.17 30.06 -19.28
CA ASP A 914 -27.48 29.93 -18.61
C ASP A 914 -27.91 28.47 -18.43
N LEU A 915 -27.42 27.56 -19.28
CA LEU A 915 -27.64 26.11 -19.13
C LEU A 915 -26.94 25.49 -17.92
N LEU A 916 -25.92 26.16 -17.37
CA LEU A 916 -25.14 25.66 -16.25
C LEU A 916 -25.69 26.11 -14.90
N ASP A 917 -26.75 26.94 -14.88
CA ASP A 917 -27.38 27.41 -13.65
C ASP A 917 -28.35 26.37 -13.07
N VAL A 918 -27.79 25.20 -12.75
CA VAL A 918 -28.47 24.01 -12.20
C VAL A 918 -28.41 24.00 -10.67
N ASP A 919 -29.07 23.04 -10.02
CA ASP A 919 -29.02 22.88 -8.56
C ASP A 919 -27.63 22.41 -8.08
N VAL A 920 -26.95 21.56 -8.85
CA VAL A 920 -25.57 21.08 -8.58
C VAL A 920 -24.73 21.15 -9.85
N LEU A 921 -23.67 21.95 -9.84
CA LEU A 921 -22.75 22.05 -10.99
C LEU A 921 -21.42 21.36 -10.65
N ILE A 922 -21.08 20.31 -11.39
CA ILE A 922 -19.76 19.68 -11.32
C ILE A 922 -18.85 20.36 -12.35
N VAL A 923 -17.68 20.81 -11.90
CA VAL A 923 -16.67 21.44 -12.76
C VAL A 923 -15.38 20.64 -12.68
N ARG A 924 -14.97 20.05 -13.79
CA ARG A 924 -13.69 19.36 -13.92
C ARG A 924 -12.67 20.29 -14.55
N ALA A 925 -11.54 20.51 -13.87
CA ALA A 925 -10.40 21.28 -14.35
C ALA A 925 -9.13 20.43 -14.27
N ASP A 926 -8.15 20.69 -15.13
CA ASP A 926 -6.88 19.98 -15.10
C ASP A 926 -5.97 20.49 -13.97
N THR A 927 -6.09 21.77 -13.59
CA THR A 927 -5.32 22.37 -12.49
C THR A 927 -6.17 23.28 -11.59
N PRO A 928 -5.82 23.46 -10.31
CA PRO A 928 -6.51 24.41 -9.44
C PRO A 928 -6.47 25.85 -9.99
N GLY A 929 -5.40 26.23 -10.68
CA GLY A 929 -5.31 27.49 -11.43
C GLY A 929 -6.32 27.61 -12.57
N GLU A 930 -6.59 26.53 -13.32
CA GLU A 930 -7.63 26.50 -14.35
C GLU A 930 -9.03 26.59 -13.72
N LEU A 931 -9.27 25.88 -12.62
CA LEU A 931 -10.51 25.99 -11.86
C LEU A 931 -10.74 27.43 -11.37
N ALA A 932 -9.72 28.06 -10.79
CA ALA A 932 -9.81 29.45 -10.34
C ALA A 932 -10.13 30.39 -11.52
N ALA A 933 -9.50 30.19 -12.68
CA ALA A 933 -9.79 30.97 -13.88
C ALA A 933 -11.23 30.78 -14.39
N ILE A 934 -11.79 29.57 -14.27
CA ILE A 934 -13.20 29.29 -14.59
C ILE A 934 -14.13 30.01 -13.62
N LEU A 935 -13.87 29.91 -12.32
CA LEU A 935 -14.72 30.50 -11.28
C LEU A 935 -14.64 32.04 -11.25
N ASP A 936 -13.50 32.62 -11.63
CA ASP A 936 -13.28 34.07 -11.73
C ASP A 936 -13.76 34.66 -13.07
N ASP A 937 -14.18 33.85 -14.04
CA ASP A 937 -14.70 34.35 -15.32
C ASP A 937 -15.91 35.27 -15.07
N PRO A 938 -15.94 36.49 -15.64
CA PRO A 938 -17.00 37.46 -15.35
C PRO A 938 -18.41 37.02 -15.74
N LEU A 939 -18.57 36.04 -16.63
CA LEU A 939 -19.88 35.49 -17.01
C LEU A 939 -20.20 34.25 -16.17
N PHE A 940 -19.22 33.37 -15.93
CA PHE A 940 -19.40 32.16 -15.12
C PHE A 940 -19.69 32.48 -13.65
N SER A 941 -18.96 33.43 -13.05
CA SER A 941 -19.19 33.92 -11.67
C SER A 941 -20.56 34.57 -11.45
N GLN A 942 -21.31 34.88 -12.52
CA GLN A 942 -22.65 35.44 -12.43
C GLN A 942 -23.75 34.39 -12.29
N LEU A 943 -23.44 33.11 -12.51
CA LEU A 943 -24.41 32.01 -12.36
C LEU A 943 -24.82 31.88 -10.89
N ALA A 944 -26.11 31.63 -10.63
CA ALA A 944 -26.60 31.48 -9.26
C ALA A 944 -25.95 30.28 -8.58
N VAL A 945 -25.77 29.16 -9.29
CA VAL A 945 -25.06 27.97 -8.78
C VAL A 945 -23.65 28.28 -8.27
N VAL A 946 -22.96 29.25 -8.87
CA VAL A 946 -21.63 29.69 -8.43
C VAL A 946 -21.74 30.64 -7.24
N GLN A 947 -22.65 31.62 -7.29
CA GLN A 947 -22.84 32.59 -6.21
C GLN A 947 -23.34 31.96 -4.90
N ASP A 948 -24.14 30.91 -5.03
CA ASP A 948 -24.70 30.15 -3.90
C ASP A 948 -23.72 29.10 -3.34
N GLY A 949 -22.56 28.91 -3.98
CA GLY A 949 -21.55 27.92 -3.54
C GLY A 949 -21.95 26.47 -3.81
N ARG A 950 -22.74 26.22 -4.86
CA ARG A 950 -23.28 24.90 -5.23
C ARG A 950 -22.47 24.21 -6.34
N VAL A 951 -21.19 24.57 -6.45
CA VAL A 951 -20.23 23.99 -7.39
C VAL A 951 -19.41 22.93 -6.69
N ILE A 952 -19.30 21.74 -7.30
CA ILE A 952 -18.43 20.66 -6.87
C ILE A 952 -17.23 20.61 -7.84
N PRO A 953 -16.05 21.06 -7.42
CA PRO A 953 -14.87 21.04 -8.28
C PRO A 953 -14.14 19.70 -8.23
N PHE A 954 -13.71 19.20 -9.39
CA PHE A 954 -12.71 18.16 -9.51
C PHE A 954 -11.48 18.71 -10.22
N VAL A 955 -10.31 18.36 -9.71
CA VAL A 955 -9.07 18.95 -10.19
C VAL A 955 -7.98 17.91 -10.40
N GLY A 956 -7.37 17.89 -11.59
CA GLY A 956 -6.27 16.97 -11.91
C GLY A 956 -6.71 15.50 -11.86
N ASN A 957 -5.92 14.67 -11.17
CA ASN A 957 -6.15 13.24 -11.00
C ASN A 957 -6.99 12.92 -9.74
N ASP A 958 -7.96 13.78 -9.42
CA ASP A 958 -8.87 13.57 -8.29
C ASP A 958 -9.44 12.12 -8.29
N PRO A 959 -9.23 11.33 -7.21
CA PRO A 959 -9.70 9.96 -7.14
C PRO A 959 -11.21 9.82 -7.29
N VAL A 960 -12.00 10.81 -6.87
CA VAL A 960 -13.46 10.81 -7.02
C VAL A 960 -13.85 11.01 -8.48
N TYR A 961 -13.14 11.89 -9.20
CA TYR A 961 -13.27 12.01 -10.66
C TYR A 961 -12.91 10.69 -11.37
N GLY A 962 -11.80 10.07 -10.96
CA GLY A 962 -11.41 8.74 -11.42
C GLY A 962 -12.52 7.72 -11.19
N ALA A 963 -13.07 7.69 -9.99
CA ALA A 963 -14.08 6.73 -9.58
C ALA A 963 -15.38 6.86 -10.40
N LEU A 964 -15.81 8.09 -10.67
CA LEU A 964 -16.96 8.37 -11.53
C LEU A 964 -16.68 8.06 -13.01
N SER A 965 -15.44 8.26 -13.48
CA SER A 965 -15.05 7.94 -14.85
C SER A 965 -15.01 6.44 -15.10
N PHE A 966 -14.49 5.67 -14.13
CA PHE A 966 -14.47 4.21 -14.15
C PHE A 966 -15.87 3.61 -13.97
N SER A 967 -16.66 4.15 -13.04
CA SER A 967 -18.03 3.71 -12.73
C SER A 967 -18.17 2.19 -12.66
N THR A 968 -17.38 1.53 -11.81
CA THR A 968 -17.34 0.07 -11.66
C THR A 968 -17.90 -0.35 -10.31
N VAL A 969 -18.00 -1.67 -10.11
CA VAL A 969 -18.45 -2.24 -8.84
C VAL A 969 -17.54 -1.91 -7.64
N LEU A 970 -16.26 -1.56 -7.87
CA LEU A 970 -15.36 -1.09 -6.82
C LEU A 970 -15.32 0.43 -6.70
N SER A 971 -15.43 1.15 -7.83
CA SER A 971 -15.27 2.60 -7.83
C SER A 971 -16.52 3.36 -7.35
N LEU A 972 -17.71 2.83 -7.60
CA LEU A 972 -18.96 3.51 -7.24
C LEU A 972 -19.17 3.66 -5.72
N PRO A 973 -18.87 2.65 -4.87
CA PRO A 973 -18.86 2.84 -3.41
C PRO A 973 -17.93 3.97 -2.96
N TYR A 974 -16.72 4.02 -3.50
CA TYR A 974 -15.76 5.08 -3.21
C TYR A 974 -16.29 6.47 -3.59
N ALA A 975 -16.91 6.60 -4.78
CA ALA A 975 -17.54 7.84 -5.21
C ALA A 975 -18.73 8.23 -4.33
N LEU A 976 -19.51 7.26 -3.85
CA LEU A 976 -20.66 7.46 -2.99
C LEU A 976 -20.25 8.04 -1.63
N ASP A 977 -19.24 7.46 -1.00
CA ASP A 977 -18.73 7.94 0.28
C ASP A 977 -18.21 9.39 0.19
N ALA A 978 -17.56 9.75 -0.91
CA ALA A 978 -16.98 11.07 -1.10
C ALA A 978 -17.98 12.16 -1.53
N LEU A 979 -19.02 11.82 -2.30
CA LEU A 979 -19.88 12.83 -2.96
C LEU A 979 -21.21 13.09 -2.28
N VAL A 980 -21.76 12.11 -1.57
CA VAL A 980 -23.13 12.23 -1.03
C VAL A 980 -23.26 13.44 -0.10
N GLU A 981 -22.27 13.71 0.75
CA GLU A 981 -22.27 14.88 1.63
C GLU A 981 -22.14 16.20 0.83
N GLN A 982 -21.30 16.22 -0.20
CA GLN A 982 -21.06 17.42 -1.02
C GLN A 982 -22.31 17.79 -1.82
N ILE A 983 -22.94 16.81 -2.47
CA ILE A 983 -24.22 16.99 -3.16
C ILE A 983 -25.29 17.40 -2.15
N GLY A 984 -25.34 16.76 -0.98
CA GLY A 984 -26.27 17.08 0.10
C GLY A 984 -26.13 18.50 0.64
N THR A 985 -24.93 19.07 0.56
CA THR A 985 -24.67 20.47 0.90
C THR A 985 -25.06 21.40 -0.23
N ALA A 986 -24.76 21.03 -1.49
CA ALA A 986 -25.08 21.84 -2.66
C ALA A 986 -26.59 21.98 -2.89
N VAL A 987 -27.42 20.97 -2.57
CA VAL A 987 -28.88 21.04 -2.79
C VAL A 987 -29.67 21.72 -1.66
N LYS A 988 -29.03 22.12 -0.56
CA LYS A 988 -29.68 22.77 0.61
C LYS A 988 -29.59 24.28 0.55
#